data_AF-A0A5C3LU71-F1
#
_entry.id   AF-A0A5C3LU71-F1
#
_cell.length_a   1.000
_cell.length_b   1.000
_cell.length_c   1.000
_cell.angle_alpha   90.00
_cell.angle_beta   90.00
_cell.angle_gamma   90.00
#
_symmetry.space_group_name_H-M   'P 1'
#
loop_
_entity.id
_entity.type
_entity.pdbx_description
1 polymer ?
#
loop_
_entity_poly.entity_id
_entity_poly.type
_entity_poly.pdbx_seq_one_letter_code
_entity_poly.pdbx_strand_id
1 'polypeptide(L)'
;MVPVQRTTKKRPATSQAGPKPKKSHIEKSGNADKKRSRPVTAPVQEASGSDSEEILDDLEVMDGRDDEWTDEEAIDEFAMDEDAPVEESKQPSNAPPKDPNAARESHKAQKILQDQRRAAKPHSSLLIDAKAVWSLARQKNIPTEERQKHIHDLMDVIRGRVKDIVFKHDASRIVQTVVKWGGQKERDEIAVELKGKYKELAQNKYSKFLITKLIRLCPAHRASILLEFQTHVLRLLLHKEASSVLADAFELYANAYERTILLRDFYGKEAALFSMTTGSEEDKGKAKKGLRGVLEGADSERTRRVLLALKDNLVTIFNNSDKGAVTHAIVHRALWEYMIAVNTLTDAAEQEKLRRELFESCQEVLAEMVHTKDGSRVVREFLAQGSAKDRKQILKVLKPHIERMCLDDEAQLVLFTALDVTDDTKLLAKSLVSEMTTPADKLYNSTQGRRSLLYLLVPRTRRHFTPAQIASLAETDEIRARTSKKEPDARQGEVRKAASEALVSWIEERGGDLVKEPAGSLIVADVMLFAEGDKTAATKSLLDIISAPYPSTNASSPHPIDLPHTSRTYKALLQGGHFNHDTKTIDRSPSWDAGKFAVAFVDTVGKDGIVAMCTKGDKNGLFVVAELCTSLVQDDVEGGPLARQKVRGWFSSSVQKEIENGDAKGTKVLLEKIALL
;
A
#
# COMPACT_ATOMS: atom_id res chain seq x y z
N MET A 1 76.14 8.16 12.46
CA MET A 1 75.01 7.22 12.42
C MET A 1 73.73 7.97 12.80
N VAL A 2 72.66 7.66 12.08
CA VAL A 2 71.34 8.33 11.94
C VAL A 2 70.76 8.98 13.22
N PRO A 3 70.22 10.23 13.13
CA PRO A 3 69.60 10.90 14.27
C PRO A 3 68.07 10.70 14.35
N VAL A 4 67.63 10.71 15.60
CA VAL A 4 66.27 10.52 16.13
C VAL A 4 65.34 11.68 15.75
N GLN A 5 64.18 11.35 15.16
CA GLN A 5 63.10 12.33 14.88
C GLN A 5 62.35 12.68 16.18
N ARG A 6 62.46 13.94 16.60
CA ARG A 6 61.59 14.59 17.60
C ARG A 6 60.41 15.27 16.89
N THR A 7 59.22 14.92 17.33
CA THR A 7 57.94 15.53 16.94
C THR A 7 57.77 16.89 17.64
N THR A 8 57.45 17.94 16.88
CA THR A 8 57.09 19.26 17.42
C THR A 8 55.62 19.59 17.15
N LYS A 9 54.96 19.95 18.25
CA LYS A 9 53.56 20.28 18.49
C LYS A 9 53.04 21.41 17.59
N LYS A 10 51.79 21.30 17.12
CA LYS A 10 50.89 22.43 16.82
C LYS A 10 49.74 22.46 17.85
N ARG A 11 49.33 23.69 18.19
CA ARG A 11 48.45 24.14 19.28
C ARG A 11 47.07 23.44 19.37
N PRO A 12 46.46 23.40 20.57
CA PRO A 12 45.11 22.85 20.76
C PRO A 12 44.06 23.88 20.30
N ALA A 13 43.14 23.45 19.43
CA ALA A 13 41.91 24.18 19.17
C ALA A 13 40.86 23.78 20.23
N THR A 14 40.19 24.79 20.77
CA THR A 14 39.08 24.72 21.72
C THR A 14 37.99 23.75 21.25
N SER A 15 37.63 22.79 22.11
CA SER A 15 36.56 21.82 21.90
C SER A 15 35.20 22.50 21.90
N GLN A 16 34.59 22.70 20.74
CA GLN A 16 33.13 22.66 20.64
C GLN A 16 32.73 21.19 20.52
N ALA A 17 32.04 20.70 21.54
CA ALA A 17 31.51 19.35 21.58
C ALA A 17 30.47 19.18 20.46
N GLY A 18 30.86 18.48 19.38
CA GLY A 18 29.91 17.97 18.40
C GLY A 18 29.01 16.90 19.03
N PRO A 19 27.76 16.72 18.57
CA PRO A 19 26.90 15.68 19.11
C PRO A 19 27.48 14.30 18.82
N LYS A 20 27.46 13.41 19.83
CA LYS A 20 27.86 12.00 19.70
C LYS A 20 27.13 11.32 18.53
N PRO A 21 27.76 10.40 17.79
CA PRO A 21 27.07 9.61 16.78
C PRO A 21 25.99 8.76 17.47
N LYS A 22 24.72 9.11 17.28
CA LYS A 22 23.60 8.28 17.73
C LYS A 22 23.65 6.97 16.93
N LYS A 23 23.80 5.85 17.64
CA LYS A 23 23.45 4.52 17.14
C LYS A 23 22.04 4.60 16.57
N SER A 24 21.84 4.03 15.39
CA SER A 24 20.53 3.88 14.74
C SER A 24 19.57 3.14 15.67
N HIS A 25 18.79 3.91 16.43
CA HIS A 25 17.65 3.38 17.17
C HIS A 25 16.58 3.13 16.12
N ILE A 26 16.36 1.85 15.80
CA ILE A 26 15.16 1.41 15.09
C ILE A 26 14.01 1.82 15.99
N GLU A 27 13.29 2.87 15.61
CA GLU A 27 12.04 3.25 16.25
C GLU A 27 11.06 2.10 16.06
N LYS A 28 10.50 1.64 17.18
CA LYS A 28 9.33 0.78 17.17
C LYS A 28 8.22 1.62 16.54
N SER A 29 7.76 1.19 15.38
CA SER A 29 6.54 1.67 14.74
C SER A 29 5.44 1.87 15.78
N GLY A 30 5.00 3.11 15.95
CA GLY A 30 3.74 3.42 16.61
C GLY A 30 2.64 2.53 16.03
N ASN A 31 1.78 2.03 16.91
CA ASN A 31 0.81 0.99 16.59
C ASN A 31 -0.32 1.60 15.74
N ALA A 32 -0.05 1.88 14.47
CA ALA A 32 -1.09 2.05 13.46
C ALA A 32 -1.99 0.80 13.57
N ASP A 33 -3.29 0.99 13.78
CA ASP A 33 -4.24 -0.11 13.81
C ASP A 33 -4.05 -0.89 12.51
N LYS A 34 -3.47 -2.09 12.61
CA LYS A 34 -3.09 -2.89 11.46
C LYS A 34 -4.38 -3.27 10.72
N LYS A 35 -4.66 -2.58 9.62
CA LYS A 35 -5.75 -2.94 8.71
C LYS A 35 -5.26 -4.03 7.78
N ARG A 36 -6.15 -4.96 7.44
CA ARG A 36 -5.87 -6.01 6.46
C ARG A 36 -5.62 -5.37 5.10
N SER A 37 -4.65 -5.88 4.36
CA SER A 37 -4.51 -5.58 2.94
C SER A 37 -5.82 -5.93 2.21
N ARG A 38 -6.20 -5.11 1.22
CA ARG A 38 -7.47 -5.24 0.48
C ARG A 38 -7.18 -5.64 -0.96
N PRO A 39 -7.93 -6.59 -1.54
CA PRO A 39 -7.72 -7.00 -2.90
C PRO A 39 -8.05 -5.87 -3.87
N VAL A 40 -7.24 -5.74 -4.91
CA VAL A 40 -7.44 -4.76 -6.00
C VAL A 40 -8.65 -5.06 -6.87
N THR A 41 -9.48 -6.03 -6.50
CA THR A 41 -10.73 -6.43 -7.16
C THR A 41 -11.95 -5.93 -6.38
N ALA A 42 -11.81 -5.68 -5.07
CA ALA A 42 -12.91 -5.27 -4.19
C ALA A 42 -13.58 -3.96 -4.66
N PRO A 43 -14.90 -3.80 -4.59
CA PRO A 43 -15.58 -2.59 -5.08
C PRO A 43 -15.02 -1.32 -4.41
N VAL A 44 -14.88 -0.26 -5.20
CA VAL A 44 -14.46 1.07 -4.72
C VAL A 44 -15.57 1.60 -3.82
N GLN A 45 -15.32 1.71 -2.52
CA GLN A 45 -16.11 2.61 -1.68
C GLN A 45 -15.66 4.02 -2.09
N GLU A 46 -16.57 4.81 -2.69
CA GLU A 46 -16.30 6.22 -2.96
C GLU A 46 -16.01 6.90 -1.62
N ALA A 47 -14.73 7.15 -1.34
CA ALA A 47 -14.34 8.03 -0.27
C ALA A 47 -14.77 9.44 -0.70
N SER A 48 -15.82 9.96 -0.07
CA SER A 48 -16.10 11.39 -0.05
C SER A 48 -14.83 12.13 0.36
N GLY A 49 -14.47 13.15 -0.42
CA GLY A 49 -13.11 13.65 -0.53
C GLY A 49 -12.53 14.39 0.69
N SER A 50 -11.28 14.79 0.48
CA SER A 50 -10.36 15.51 1.36
C SER A 50 -9.38 14.61 2.12
N ASP A 51 -8.31 14.22 1.42
CA ASP A 51 -7.01 13.98 2.06
C ASP A 51 -6.02 14.93 1.38
N SER A 52 -5.91 16.12 1.96
CA SER A 52 -4.86 17.10 1.65
C SER A 52 -3.80 17.01 2.74
N GLU A 53 -2.56 16.74 2.30
CA GLU A 53 -1.28 17.24 2.82
C GLU A 53 -1.20 17.63 4.31
N GLU A 54 -0.36 16.95 5.10
CA GLU A 54 0.37 17.62 6.18
C GLU A 54 1.70 16.90 6.51
N ILE A 55 2.80 17.64 6.33
CA ILE A 55 4.17 17.34 6.78
C ILE A 55 4.52 18.33 7.90
N LEU A 56 4.84 17.79 9.09
CA LEU A 56 5.73 18.29 10.16
C LEU A 56 5.62 19.76 10.63
N ASP A 57 5.20 19.97 11.89
CA ASP A 57 6.11 20.51 12.94
C ASP A 57 5.61 20.22 14.38
N ASP A 58 6.56 20.19 15.31
CA ASP A 58 6.56 19.54 16.64
C ASP A 58 5.99 20.41 17.80
N LEU A 59 5.69 19.73 18.93
CA LEU A 59 5.59 20.18 20.35
C LEU A 59 4.22 20.43 21.05
N GLU A 60 3.99 19.51 22.01
CA GLU A 60 3.52 19.67 23.41
C GLU A 60 2.06 19.37 23.83
N VAL A 61 1.94 18.20 24.48
CA VAL A 61 1.21 17.88 25.74
C VAL A 61 -0.32 18.03 25.76
N MET A 62 -1.05 16.93 25.61
CA MET A 62 -1.79 16.27 26.71
C MET A 62 -2.56 15.03 26.21
N ASP A 63 -2.53 14.04 27.08
CA ASP A 63 -3.17 12.73 27.06
C ASP A 63 -4.70 12.79 26.87
N GLY A 64 -5.25 11.78 26.19
CA GLY A 64 -6.68 11.52 26.08
C GLY A 64 -7.35 12.03 24.81
N ARG A 65 -7.34 11.21 23.74
CA ARG A 65 -8.44 11.23 22.77
C ARG A 65 -8.65 9.90 22.06
N ASP A 66 -9.94 9.56 22.05
CA ASP A 66 -10.60 8.37 21.60
C ASP A 66 -10.33 8.01 20.12
N ASP A 67 -9.94 6.76 19.88
CA ASP A 67 -9.97 6.16 18.54
C ASP A 67 -11.43 5.97 18.10
N GLU A 68 -11.87 6.85 17.20
CA GLU A 68 -13.00 6.66 16.30
C GLU A 68 -12.76 5.43 15.42
N TRP A 69 -13.31 4.30 15.86
CA TRP A 69 -13.71 3.25 14.95
C TRP A 69 -14.92 3.79 14.19
N THR A 70 -14.77 4.04 12.89
CA THR A 70 -15.87 4.36 11.98
C THR A 70 -17.00 3.35 12.17
N ASP A 71 -17.99 3.78 12.94
CA ASP A 71 -19.27 3.14 13.20
C ASP A 71 -20.27 3.51 12.08
N GLU A 72 -19.80 3.73 10.85
CA GLU A 72 -20.63 4.15 9.71
C GLU A 72 -21.32 3.00 8.95
N GLU A 73 -21.19 1.74 9.38
CA GLU A 73 -22.02 0.64 8.83
C GLU A 73 -22.94 -0.02 9.88
N ALA A 74 -23.16 0.57 11.05
CA ALA A 74 -24.15 0.03 12.01
C ALA A 74 -24.77 1.04 13.00
N ILE A 75 -24.74 2.34 12.72
CA ILE A 75 -25.46 3.35 13.50
C ILE A 75 -26.28 4.26 12.58
N ASP A 76 -27.25 3.69 11.86
CA ASP A 76 -28.65 4.16 11.93
C ASP A 76 -29.58 3.14 11.24
N GLU A 77 -30.05 2.17 12.01
CA GLU A 77 -31.32 1.48 11.71
C GLU A 77 -31.90 0.97 13.03
N PHE A 78 -32.18 1.94 13.91
CA PHE A 78 -33.15 1.78 15.00
C PHE A 78 -34.41 2.58 14.66
N ALA A 79 -34.94 2.36 13.45
CA ALA A 79 -36.38 2.45 13.22
C ALA A 79 -36.94 1.04 13.39
N MET A 80 -37.98 0.90 14.22
CA MET A 80 -38.72 -0.34 14.37
C MET A 80 -39.34 -0.73 13.02
N ASP A 81 -38.73 -1.66 12.30
CA ASP A 81 -39.39 -2.41 11.23
C ASP A 81 -40.08 -3.63 11.86
N GLU A 82 -41.31 -3.41 12.33
CA GLU A 82 -42.31 -4.47 12.40
C GLU A 82 -42.79 -4.72 10.96
N ASP A 83 -42.10 -5.55 10.18
CA ASP A 83 -42.72 -6.20 9.02
C ASP A 83 -42.02 -7.52 8.66
N ALA A 84 -42.75 -8.61 8.88
CA ALA A 84 -42.46 -9.92 8.31
C ALA A 84 -43.17 -10.03 6.94
N PRO A 85 -42.65 -10.82 5.97
CA PRO A 85 -43.18 -10.82 4.61
C PRO A 85 -44.60 -11.42 4.58
N VAL A 86 -45.56 -10.61 4.12
CA VAL A 86 -46.91 -11.07 3.79
C VAL A 86 -46.88 -11.61 2.37
N GLU A 87 -47.11 -12.92 2.21
CA GLU A 87 -47.42 -13.52 0.92
C GLU A 87 -48.70 -12.90 0.34
N GLU A 88 -48.62 -12.39 -0.89
CA GLU A 88 -49.78 -11.94 -1.66
C GLU A 88 -50.65 -13.14 -2.06
N SER A 89 -51.72 -13.39 -1.31
CA SER A 89 -52.88 -14.14 -1.80
C SER A 89 -53.97 -13.17 -2.25
N LYS A 90 -54.30 -13.19 -3.55
CA LYS A 90 -55.37 -12.38 -4.17
C LYS A 90 -56.79 -12.79 -3.72
N GLN A 91 -57.66 -11.76 -3.67
CA GLN A 91 -59.14 -11.72 -3.75
C GLN A 91 -59.96 -11.73 -2.44
N PRO A 92 -61.22 -11.23 -2.44
CA PRO A 92 -61.66 -9.89 -2.84
C PRO A 92 -62.47 -9.19 -1.70
N SER A 93 -62.80 -7.92 -1.94
CA SER A 93 -63.47 -6.94 -1.07
C SER A 93 -64.84 -7.34 -0.49
N ASN A 94 -65.00 -7.26 0.85
CA ASN A 94 -66.08 -6.55 1.58
C ASN A 94 -66.11 -6.92 3.09
N ALA A 95 -65.80 -5.97 4.00
CA ALA A 95 -66.22 -5.98 5.43
C ALA A 95 -65.90 -4.63 6.13
N PRO A 96 -66.67 -4.21 7.17
CA PRO A 96 -66.76 -2.83 7.67
C PRO A 96 -65.61 -2.46 8.65
N PRO A 97 -65.46 -1.18 9.09
CA PRO A 97 -64.20 -0.64 9.58
C PRO A 97 -63.82 -1.25 10.95
N LYS A 98 -62.59 -1.78 11.06
CA LYS A 98 -62.08 -2.39 12.30
C LYS A 98 -61.70 -1.32 13.33
N ASP A 99 -62.20 -1.53 14.54
CA ASP A 99 -62.04 -0.72 15.73
C ASP A 99 -60.55 -0.60 16.16
N PRO A 100 -59.96 0.60 16.32
CA PRO A 100 -58.53 0.79 16.64
C PRO A 100 -58.08 0.21 17.99
N ASN A 101 -59.02 -0.10 18.89
CA ASN A 101 -58.71 -0.74 20.18
C ASN A 101 -58.42 -2.25 20.04
N ALA A 102 -59.02 -2.95 19.07
CA ALA A 102 -58.77 -4.38 18.84
C ALA A 102 -57.34 -4.65 18.35
N ALA A 103 -56.75 -3.73 17.59
CA ALA A 103 -55.35 -3.80 17.16
C ALA A 103 -54.36 -3.59 18.33
N ARG A 104 -54.64 -2.64 19.23
CA ARG A 104 -53.83 -2.43 20.44
C ARG A 104 -53.89 -3.63 21.39
N GLU A 105 -55.04 -4.27 21.51
CA GLU A 105 -55.20 -5.48 22.31
C GLU A 105 -54.52 -6.70 21.67
N SER A 106 -54.54 -6.82 20.34
CA SER A 106 -53.79 -7.88 19.64
C SER A 106 -52.28 -7.70 19.74
N HIS A 107 -51.75 -6.46 19.64
CA HIS A 107 -50.33 -6.19 19.87
C HIS A 107 -49.93 -6.44 21.34
N LYS A 108 -50.78 -6.08 22.32
CA LYS A 108 -50.55 -6.41 23.73
C LYS A 108 -50.56 -7.92 23.96
N ALA A 109 -51.51 -8.65 23.38
CA ALA A 109 -51.58 -10.10 23.48
C ALA A 109 -50.40 -10.79 22.81
N GLN A 110 -49.95 -10.31 21.63
CA GLN A 110 -48.75 -10.81 20.97
C GLN A 110 -47.48 -10.50 21.76
N LYS A 111 -47.39 -9.32 22.39
CA LYS A 111 -46.28 -8.95 23.28
C LYS A 111 -46.23 -9.85 24.51
N ILE A 112 -47.37 -10.09 25.17
CA ILE A 112 -47.48 -11.01 26.30
C ILE A 112 -47.10 -12.44 25.89
N LEU A 113 -47.54 -12.90 24.72
CA LEU A 113 -47.21 -14.23 24.20
C LEU A 113 -45.71 -14.34 23.84
N GLN A 114 -45.11 -13.28 23.29
CA GLN A 114 -43.66 -13.22 23.04
C GLN A 114 -42.87 -13.18 24.34
N ASP A 115 -43.34 -12.45 25.35
CA ASP A 115 -42.69 -12.38 26.66
C ASP A 115 -42.81 -13.70 27.42
N GLN A 116 -43.93 -14.42 27.31
CA GLN A 116 -44.07 -15.80 27.80
C GLN A 116 -43.13 -16.76 27.06
N ARG A 117 -43.00 -16.64 25.73
CA ARG A 117 -42.03 -17.42 24.93
C ARG A 117 -40.58 -17.05 25.23
N ARG A 118 -40.30 -15.83 25.70
CA ARG A 118 -38.96 -15.37 26.14
C ARG A 118 -38.65 -15.89 27.54
N ALA A 119 -39.61 -15.86 28.45
CA ALA A 119 -39.48 -16.38 29.81
C ALA A 119 -39.28 -17.91 29.83
N ALA A 120 -39.95 -18.64 28.92
CA ALA A 120 -39.84 -20.09 28.78
C ALA A 120 -38.51 -20.59 28.17
N LYS A 121 -37.64 -19.69 27.67
CA LYS A 121 -36.34 -20.08 27.11
C LYS A 121 -35.32 -20.34 28.23
N PRO A 122 -34.46 -21.36 28.11
CA PRO A 122 -33.37 -21.58 29.06
C PRO A 122 -32.46 -20.35 29.13
N HIS A 123 -32.11 -19.96 30.36
CA HIS A 123 -31.27 -18.80 30.71
C HIS A 123 -31.90 -17.43 30.39
N SER A 124 -33.24 -17.33 30.36
CA SER A 124 -33.96 -16.08 30.14
C SER A 124 -33.74 -15.05 31.26
N SER A 125 -33.77 -15.46 32.53
CA SER A 125 -33.50 -14.61 33.70
C SER A 125 -32.08 -14.05 33.68
N LEU A 126 -31.08 -14.92 33.50
CA LEU A 126 -29.66 -14.56 33.37
C LEU A 126 -29.44 -13.46 32.32
N LEU A 127 -30.12 -13.55 31.17
CA LEU A 127 -29.98 -12.55 30.11
C LEU A 127 -30.67 -11.22 30.44
N ILE A 128 -31.74 -11.23 31.24
CA ILE A 128 -32.39 -10.00 31.71
C ILE A 128 -31.44 -9.29 32.67
N ASP A 129 -30.87 -10.03 33.63
CA ASP A 129 -29.93 -9.49 34.62
C ASP A 129 -28.66 -8.97 33.94
N ALA A 130 -28.08 -9.76 33.04
CA ALA A 130 -26.89 -9.36 32.28
C ALA A 130 -27.16 -8.14 31.37
N LYS A 131 -28.37 -8.00 30.79
CA LYS A 131 -28.73 -6.83 29.99
C LYS A 131 -28.86 -5.56 30.82
N ALA A 132 -29.40 -5.66 32.02
CA ALA A 132 -29.52 -4.52 32.92
C ALA A 132 -28.13 -3.93 33.21
N VAL A 133 -27.17 -4.78 33.59
CA VAL A 133 -25.79 -4.35 33.86
C VAL A 133 -25.06 -3.94 32.58
N TRP A 134 -25.25 -4.66 31.47
CA TRP A 134 -24.65 -4.31 30.18
C TRP A 134 -25.09 -2.94 29.67
N SER A 135 -26.33 -2.51 29.95
CA SER A 135 -26.82 -1.19 29.57
C SER A 135 -26.03 -0.04 30.22
N LEU A 136 -25.47 -0.27 31.41
CA LEU A 136 -24.59 0.66 32.11
C LEU A 136 -23.16 0.59 31.55
N ALA A 137 -22.62 -0.63 31.38
CA ALA A 137 -21.25 -0.85 30.89
C ALA A 137 -20.99 -0.34 29.45
N ARG A 138 -22.03 -0.33 28.60
CA ARG A 138 -21.91 0.03 27.17
C ARG A 138 -22.07 1.52 26.88
N GLN A 139 -22.37 2.35 27.88
CA GLN A 139 -22.55 3.79 27.68
C GLN A 139 -21.27 4.41 27.08
N LYS A 140 -21.44 5.39 26.17
CA LYS A 140 -20.30 6.02 25.48
C LYS A 140 -19.49 6.88 26.46
N ASN A 141 -20.15 7.77 27.18
CA ASN A 141 -19.52 8.78 28.04
C ASN A 141 -19.52 8.35 29.53
N ILE A 142 -18.71 7.34 29.87
CA ILE A 142 -18.53 6.92 31.28
C ILE A 142 -17.04 6.90 31.65
N PRO A 143 -16.67 7.34 32.87
CA PRO A 143 -15.30 7.25 33.37
C PRO A 143 -14.78 5.80 33.36
N THR A 144 -13.48 5.63 33.10
CA THR A 144 -12.86 4.30 33.01
C THR A 144 -13.05 3.47 34.28
N GLU A 145 -12.92 4.06 35.45
CA GLU A 145 -13.08 3.36 36.73
C GLU A 145 -14.51 2.86 36.95
N GLU A 146 -15.50 3.67 36.58
CA GLU A 146 -16.92 3.30 36.67
C GLU A 146 -17.29 2.22 35.65
N ARG A 147 -16.75 2.34 34.43
CA ARG A 147 -16.85 1.29 33.41
C ARG A 147 -16.28 -0.03 33.92
N GLN A 148 -15.12 -0.01 34.57
CA GLN A 148 -14.53 -1.23 35.13
C GLN A 148 -15.43 -1.88 36.18
N LYS A 149 -16.05 -1.12 37.08
CA LYS A 149 -16.99 -1.67 38.07
C LYS A 149 -18.15 -2.40 37.40
N HIS A 150 -18.80 -1.77 36.42
CA HIS A 150 -19.88 -2.41 35.67
C HIS A 150 -19.43 -3.64 34.88
N ILE A 151 -18.18 -3.68 34.41
CA ILE A 151 -17.63 -4.86 33.74
C ILE A 151 -17.38 -6.00 34.72
N HIS A 152 -16.92 -5.72 35.95
CA HIS A 152 -16.78 -6.73 37.00
C HIS A 152 -18.15 -7.29 37.41
N ASP A 153 -19.12 -6.41 37.66
CA ASP A 153 -20.50 -6.81 37.97
C ASP A 153 -21.10 -7.66 36.84
N LEU A 154 -20.84 -7.27 35.58
CA LEU A 154 -21.30 -8.02 34.41
C LEU A 154 -20.62 -9.39 34.31
N MET A 155 -19.33 -9.46 34.62
CA MET A 155 -18.58 -10.72 34.65
C MET A 155 -19.11 -11.66 35.73
N ASP A 156 -19.42 -11.15 36.92
CA ASP A 156 -19.98 -11.94 38.02
C ASP A 156 -21.35 -12.53 37.66
N VAL A 157 -22.16 -11.82 36.89
CA VAL A 157 -23.46 -12.34 36.40
C VAL A 157 -23.26 -13.47 35.40
N ILE A 158 -22.33 -13.36 34.46
CA ILE A 158 -22.20 -14.33 33.33
C ILE A 158 -21.24 -15.50 33.61
N ARG A 159 -20.42 -15.41 34.67
CA ARG A 159 -19.37 -16.39 35.01
C ARG A 159 -19.90 -17.82 35.05
N GLY A 160 -19.20 -18.74 34.37
CA GLY A 160 -19.54 -20.17 34.32
C GLY A 160 -20.72 -20.50 33.42
N ARG A 161 -21.34 -19.50 32.76
CA ARG A 161 -22.50 -19.64 31.86
C ARG A 161 -22.27 -18.99 30.49
N VAL A 162 -21.09 -18.45 30.24
CA VAL A 162 -20.68 -17.83 28.97
C VAL A 162 -20.88 -18.82 27.82
N LYS A 163 -20.44 -20.07 28.00
CA LYS A 163 -20.56 -21.12 26.96
C LYS A 163 -22.01 -21.44 26.57
N ASP A 164 -22.95 -21.27 27.51
CA ASP A 164 -24.38 -21.56 27.30
C ASP A 164 -25.11 -20.43 26.55
N ILE A 165 -24.63 -19.18 26.70
CA ILE A 165 -25.35 -18.00 26.19
C ILE A 165 -24.74 -17.43 24.91
N VAL A 166 -23.44 -17.61 24.67
CA VAL A 166 -22.65 -16.91 23.65
C VAL A 166 -23.16 -17.02 22.21
N PHE A 167 -23.93 -18.06 21.87
CA PHE A 167 -24.52 -18.23 20.54
C PHE A 167 -25.76 -17.37 20.29
N LYS A 168 -26.34 -16.77 21.33
CA LYS A 168 -27.48 -15.86 21.22
C LYS A 168 -26.99 -14.46 20.83
N HIS A 169 -27.74 -13.77 19.96
CA HIS A 169 -27.37 -12.47 19.40
C HIS A 169 -27.06 -11.41 20.47
N ASP A 170 -27.96 -11.28 21.44
CA ASP A 170 -27.84 -10.34 22.55
C ASP A 170 -26.70 -10.70 23.49
N ALA A 171 -26.63 -11.97 23.89
CA ALA A 171 -25.59 -12.48 24.79
C ALA A 171 -24.18 -12.35 24.20
N SER A 172 -23.99 -12.60 22.91
CA SER A 172 -22.68 -12.44 22.25
C SER A 172 -22.16 -11.00 22.39
N ARG A 173 -23.02 -10.00 22.20
CA ARG A 173 -22.65 -8.57 22.35
C ARG A 173 -22.29 -8.21 23.80
N ILE A 174 -22.97 -8.82 24.77
CA ILE A 174 -22.65 -8.67 26.19
C ILE A 174 -21.23 -9.17 26.47
N VAL A 175 -20.93 -10.41 26.08
CA VAL A 175 -19.59 -11.02 26.29
C VAL A 175 -18.51 -10.25 25.52
N GLN A 176 -18.80 -9.78 24.30
CA GLN A 176 -17.87 -8.92 23.54
C GLN A 176 -17.52 -7.62 24.25
N THR A 177 -18.46 -7.04 25.00
CA THR A 177 -18.24 -5.81 25.78
C THR A 177 -17.32 -6.08 26.95
N VAL A 178 -17.50 -7.22 27.65
CA VAL A 178 -16.60 -7.69 28.71
C VAL A 178 -15.20 -7.93 28.16
N VAL A 179 -15.05 -8.58 27.00
CA VAL A 179 -13.72 -8.79 26.40
C VAL A 179 -13.08 -7.48 25.93
N LYS A 180 -13.87 -6.52 25.42
CA LYS A 180 -13.36 -5.21 24.94
C LYS A 180 -12.80 -4.37 26.09
N TRP A 181 -13.57 -4.23 27.19
CA TRP A 181 -13.26 -3.29 28.26
C TRP A 181 -12.72 -3.94 29.53
N GLY A 182 -12.89 -5.25 29.71
CA GLY A 182 -12.38 -5.96 30.88
C GLY A 182 -10.86 -6.09 30.88
N GLY A 183 -10.32 -6.40 32.05
CA GLY A 183 -8.91 -6.66 32.27
C GLY A 183 -8.47 -8.02 31.72
N GLN A 184 -7.18 -8.33 31.89
CA GLN A 184 -6.62 -9.58 31.35
C GLN A 184 -7.20 -10.82 32.06
N LYS A 185 -7.53 -10.72 33.35
CA LYS A 185 -8.07 -11.83 34.13
C LYS A 185 -9.44 -12.26 33.62
N GLU A 186 -10.34 -11.30 33.39
CA GLU A 186 -11.70 -11.55 32.89
C GLU A 186 -11.65 -12.13 31.47
N ARG A 187 -10.75 -11.60 30.63
CA ARG A 187 -10.51 -12.08 29.27
C ARG A 187 -10.03 -13.53 29.25
N ASP A 188 -9.05 -13.87 30.09
CA ASP A 188 -8.50 -15.22 30.18
C ASP A 188 -9.54 -16.20 30.73
N GLU A 189 -10.34 -15.79 31.72
CA GLU A 189 -11.46 -16.59 32.25
C GLU A 189 -12.49 -16.92 31.15
N ILE A 190 -12.92 -15.92 30.38
CA ILE A 190 -13.82 -16.11 29.23
C ILE A 190 -13.19 -17.03 28.19
N ALA A 191 -11.90 -16.84 27.88
CA ALA A 191 -11.20 -17.68 26.92
C ALA A 191 -11.21 -19.14 27.40
N VAL A 192 -10.84 -19.42 28.65
CA VAL A 192 -10.82 -20.78 29.22
C VAL A 192 -12.21 -21.42 29.16
N GLU A 193 -13.27 -20.70 29.52
CA GLU A 193 -14.63 -21.23 29.54
C GLU A 193 -15.14 -21.61 28.13
N LEU A 194 -14.77 -20.82 27.12
CA LEU A 194 -15.16 -21.03 25.73
C LEU A 194 -14.38 -22.14 25.01
N LYS A 195 -13.38 -22.75 25.66
CA LYS A 195 -12.57 -23.82 25.08
C LYS A 195 -13.45 -25.00 24.63
N GLY A 196 -13.14 -25.53 23.45
CA GLY A 196 -13.88 -26.60 22.78
C GLY A 196 -15.10 -26.12 21.98
N LYS A 197 -15.33 -24.80 21.90
CA LYS A 197 -16.41 -24.20 21.10
C LYS A 197 -15.94 -23.11 20.14
N TYR A 198 -14.65 -22.79 20.08
CA TYR A 198 -14.14 -21.70 19.23
C TYR A 198 -14.50 -21.90 17.76
N LYS A 199 -14.45 -23.13 17.26
CA LYS A 199 -14.85 -23.43 15.86
C LYS A 199 -16.30 -23.04 15.59
N GLU A 200 -17.22 -23.49 16.45
CA GLU A 200 -18.66 -23.17 16.31
C GLU A 200 -18.88 -21.66 16.42
N LEU A 201 -18.15 -20.99 17.31
CA LEU A 201 -18.24 -19.55 17.52
C LEU A 201 -17.76 -18.75 16.31
N ALA A 202 -16.69 -19.18 15.64
CA ALA A 202 -16.19 -18.55 14.43
C ALA A 202 -17.17 -18.68 13.26
N GLN A 203 -17.96 -19.76 13.22
CA GLN A 203 -18.95 -20.01 12.16
C GLN A 203 -20.27 -19.26 12.37
N ASN A 204 -20.54 -18.75 13.57
CA ASN A 204 -21.79 -18.08 13.88
C ASN A 204 -21.70 -16.55 13.63
N LYS A 205 -22.74 -16.01 12.97
CA LYS A 205 -22.86 -14.60 12.54
C LYS A 205 -22.58 -13.59 13.65
N TYR A 206 -22.91 -13.92 14.90
CA TYR A 206 -22.83 -13.01 16.03
C TYR A 206 -21.59 -13.24 16.89
N SER A 207 -21.22 -14.50 17.13
CA SER A 207 -20.06 -14.83 17.98
C SER A 207 -18.72 -14.77 17.25
N LYS A 208 -18.69 -14.66 15.92
CA LYS A 208 -17.43 -14.48 15.17
C LYS A 208 -16.63 -13.27 15.67
N PHE A 209 -17.31 -12.17 15.99
CA PHE A 209 -16.70 -10.94 16.49
C PHE A 209 -16.09 -11.13 17.88
N LEU A 210 -16.69 -11.99 18.71
CA LEU A 210 -16.12 -12.36 19.99
C LEU A 210 -14.81 -13.11 19.80
N ILE A 211 -14.76 -14.07 18.87
CA ILE A 211 -13.53 -14.81 18.56
C ILE A 211 -12.44 -13.88 18.04
N THR A 212 -12.76 -12.97 17.11
CA THR A 212 -11.80 -11.97 16.63
C THR A 212 -11.24 -11.12 17.77
N LYS A 213 -12.08 -10.69 18.72
CA LYS A 213 -11.63 -9.95 19.91
C LYS A 213 -10.75 -10.79 20.84
N LEU A 214 -11.09 -12.06 21.08
CA LEU A 214 -10.27 -12.96 21.89
C LEU A 214 -8.90 -13.19 21.25
N ILE A 215 -8.83 -13.38 19.92
CA ILE A 215 -7.57 -13.54 19.19
C ILE A 215 -6.71 -12.26 19.28
N ARG A 216 -7.32 -11.07 19.21
CA ARG A 216 -6.62 -9.78 19.35
C ARG A 216 -6.13 -9.53 20.78
N LEU A 217 -7.00 -9.75 21.77
CA LEU A 217 -6.83 -9.27 23.14
C LEU A 217 -6.36 -10.32 24.15
N CYS A 218 -6.27 -11.60 23.75
CA CYS A 218 -5.82 -12.70 24.62
C CYS A 218 -4.63 -13.47 23.98
N PRO A 219 -3.43 -12.86 23.88
CA PRO A 219 -2.27 -13.53 23.28
C PRO A 219 -1.90 -14.87 23.95
N ALA A 220 -2.12 -15.00 25.26
CA ALA A 220 -1.84 -16.22 26.02
C ALA A 220 -2.71 -17.42 25.57
N HIS A 221 -3.96 -17.17 25.17
CA HIS A 221 -4.90 -18.20 24.74
C HIS A 221 -5.01 -18.34 23.22
N ARG A 222 -4.45 -17.41 22.45
CA ARG A 222 -4.52 -17.40 20.98
C ARG A 222 -4.04 -18.70 20.36
N ALA A 223 -2.89 -19.23 20.78
CA ALA A 223 -2.41 -20.51 20.27
C ALA A 223 -3.40 -21.65 20.55
N SER A 224 -4.04 -21.68 21.72
CA SER A 224 -5.08 -22.67 22.04
C SER A 224 -6.33 -22.52 21.16
N ILE A 225 -6.71 -21.28 20.83
CA ILE A 225 -7.83 -21.00 19.92
C ILE A 225 -7.50 -21.53 18.52
N LEU A 226 -6.32 -21.20 17.99
CA LEU A 226 -5.90 -21.60 16.65
C LEU A 226 -5.69 -23.12 16.53
N LEU A 227 -5.22 -23.78 17.59
CA LEU A 227 -5.12 -25.25 17.64
C LEU A 227 -6.50 -25.92 17.48
N GLU A 228 -7.58 -25.33 17.99
CA GLU A 228 -8.92 -25.88 17.83
C GLU A 228 -9.45 -25.78 16.37
N PHE A 229 -8.93 -24.84 15.59
CA PHE A 229 -9.26 -24.72 14.16
C PHE A 229 -8.54 -25.75 13.30
N GLN A 230 -7.50 -26.42 13.81
CA GLN A 230 -6.79 -27.45 13.06
C GLN A 230 -7.73 -28.56 12.60
N THR A 231 -7.34 -29.21 11.51
CA THR A 231 -8.14 -30.14 10.70
C THR A 231 -9.37 -29.54 10.01
N HIS A 232 -9.68 -28.27 10.26
CA HIS A 232 -10.86 -27.59 9.72
C HIS A 232 -10.53 -26.27 9.01
N VAL A 233 -9.26 -25.86 8.92
CA VAL A 233 -8.86 -24.54 8.39
C VAL A 233 -9.42 -24.31 6.98
N LEU A 234 -9.24 -25.26 6.07
CA LEU A 234 -9.74 -25.15 4.69
C LEU A 234 -11.25 -24.96 4.63
N ARG A 235 -11.99 -25.73 5.45
CA ARG A 235 -13.46 -25.61 5.53
C ARG A 235 -13.89 -24.26 6.12
N LEU A 236 -13.16 -23.75 7.11
CA LEU A 236 -13.44 -22.47 7.75
C LEU A 236 -13.12 -21.29 6.81
N LEU A 237 -12.06 -21.39 6.00
CA LEU A 237 -11.74 -20.39 4.97
C LEU A 237 -12.83 -20.27 3.91
N LEU A 238 -13.49 -21.37 3.56
CA LEU A 238 -14.62 -21.39 2.61
C LEU A 238 -15.97 -21.06 3.27
N HIS A 239 -16.01 -20.80 4.58
CA HIS A 239 -17.22 -20.49 5.31
C HIS A 239 -17.46 -18.97 5.39
N LYS A 240 -18.64 -18.52 4.95
CA LYS A 240 -19.04 -17.10 4.88
C LYS A 240 -18.63 -16.28 6.11
N GLU A 241 -18.92 -16.80 7.31
CA GLU A 241 -18.65 -16.08 8.56
C GLU A 241 -17.23 -16.27 9.10
N ALA A 242 -16.69 -17.49 9.03
CA ALA A 242 -15.42 -17.84 9.68
C ALA A 242 -14.20 -17.43 8.86
N SER A 243 -14.36 -17.27 7.55
CA SER A 243 -13.30 -16.89 6.61
C SER A 243 -12.57 -15.63 7.07
N SER A 244 -13.33 -14.58 7.41
CA SER A 244 -12.81 -13.31 7.92
C SER A 244 -12.03 -13.46 9.24
N VAL A 245 -12.51 -14.30 10.16
CA VAL A 245 -11.86 -14.55 11.45
C VAL A 245 -10.47 -15.16 11.26
N LEU A 246 -10.34 -16.16 10.38
CA LEU A 246 -9.06 -16.81 10.11
C LEU A 246 -8.11 -15.89 9.35
N ALA A 247 -8.62 -15.11 8.39
CA ALA A 247 -7.84 -14.13 7.65
C ALA A 247 -7.22 -13.09 8.60
N ASP A 248 -8.05 -12.48 9.45
CA ASP A 248 -7.60 -11.47 10.41
C ASP A 248 -6.65 -12.07 11.45
N ALA A 249 -6.94 -13.29 11.93
CA ALA A 249 -6.05 -14.02 12.82
C ALA A 249 -4.66 -14.19 12.22
N PHE A 250 -4.58 -14.62 10.96
CA PHE A 250 -3.31 -14.90 10.28
C PHE A 250 -2.50 -13.62 9.98
N GLU A 251 -3.16 -12.60 9.42
CA GLU A 251 -2.47 -11.41 8.90
C GLU A 251 -2.10 -10.42 10.00
N LEU A 252 -3.03 -10.14 10.92
CA LEU A 252 -2.91 -9.02 11.86
C LEU A 252 -2.31 -9.43 13.20
N TYR A 253 -2.68 -10.61 13.70
CA TYR A 253 -2.43 -10.99 15.10
C TYR A 253 -1.39 -12.10 15.26
N ALA A 254 -1.44 -13.16 14.44
CA ALA A 254 -0.61 -14.34 14.61
C ALA A 254 0.89 -14.06 14.44
N ASN A 255 1.69 -14.66 15.32
CA ASN A 255 3.14 -14.73 15.19
C ASN A 255 3.56 -15.86 14.22
N ALA A 256 4.86 -15.98 13.95
CA ALA A 256 5.38 -16.98 13.00
C ALA A 256 4.96 -18.42 13.33
N TYR A 257 4.97 -18.81 14.61
CA TYR A 257 4.57 -20.16 15.04
C TYR A 257 3.06 -20.39 14.89
N GLU A 258 2.25 -19.41 15.28
CA GLU A 258 0.80 -19.44 15.15
C GLU A 258 0.32 -19.46 13.68
N ARG A 259 1.06 -18.79 12.79
CA ARG A 259 0.83 -18.90 11.34
C ARG A 259 1.05 -20.32 10.84
N THR A 260 2.10 -21.00 11.33
CA THR A 260 2.33 -22.41 11.00
C THR A 260 1.18 -23.32 11.45
N ILE A 261 0.59 -23.07 12.63
CA ILE A 261 -0.56 -23.85 13.13
C ILE A 261 -1.68 -23.89 12.09
N LEU A 262 -1.97 -22.77 11.44
CA LEU A 262 -3.01 -22.64 10.43
C LEU A 262 -2.58 -23.19 9.06
N LEU A 263 -1.32 -22.99 8.67
CA LEU A 263 -0.81 -23.49 7.39
C LEU A 263 -0.68 -25.02 7.33
N ARG A 264 -0.52 -25.69 8.47
CA ARG A 264 -0.31 -27.15 8.49
C ARG A 264 -1.43 -27.94 7.82
N ASP A 265 -2.67 -27.48 7.94
CA ASP A 265 -3.83 -28.11 7.30
C ASP A 265 -3.75 -28.08 5.76
N PHE A 266 -3.06 -27.10 5.19
CA PHE A 266 -2.83 -27.03 3.74
C PHE A 266 -1.91 -28.14 3.25
N TYR A 267 -0.95 -28.61 4.05
CA TYR A 267 0.06 -29.60 3.62
C TYR A 267 -0.46 -31.05 3.58
N GLY A 268 -1.72 -31.27 3.98
CA GLY A 268 -2.36 -32.59 3.96
C GLY A 268 -2.08 -33.46 5.20
N LYS A 269 -2.77 -34.62 5.24
CA LYS A 269 -2.78 -35.51 6.42
C LYS A 269 -1.42 -36.13 6.73
N GLU A 270 -0.63 -36.47 5.71
CA GLU A 270 0.71 -37.04 5.90
C GLU A 270 1.62 -36.03 6.63
N ALA A 271 1.65 -34.77 6.19
CA ALA A 271 2.41 -33.71 6.85
C ALA A 271 1.97 -33.50 8.32
N ALA A 272 0.67 -33.63 8.61
CA ALA A 272 0.15 -33.50 9.96
C ALA A 272 0.57 -34.65 10.89
N LEU A 273 0.62 -35.90 10.39
CA LEU A 273 1.01 -37.09 11.16
C LEU A 273 2.48 -37.05 11.58
N PHE A 274 3.37 -36.60 10.69
CA PHE A 274 4.82 -36.57 10.96
C PHE A 274 5.30 -35.31 11.71
N SER A 275 4.42 -34.32 11.90
CA SER A 275 4.68 -33.12 12.72
C SER A 275 4.13 -33.25 14.14
N MET A 276 3.39 -34.32 14.46
CA MET A 276 2.72 -34.54 15.75
C MET A 276 3.62 -35.17 16.82
N THR A 277 4.78 -35.69 16.44
CA THR A 277 5.67 -36.36 17.38
C THR A 277 6.58 -35.34 18.08
N THR A 278 6.18 -35.01 19.30
CA THR A 278 6.91 -34.33 20.37
C THR A 278 6.99 -32.80 20.27
N GLY A 279 6.54 -32.09 21.31
CA GLY A 279 6.65 -30.62 21.42
C GLY A 279 8.07 -30.13 21.71
N SER A 280 9.09 -30.79 21.13
CA SER A 280 10.50 -30.47 21.31
C SER A 280 10.84 -29.11 20.69
N GLU A 281 11.91 -28.47 21.16
CA GLU A 281 12.37 -27.20 20.57
C GLU A 281 12.83 -27.38 19.10
N GLU A 282 13.29 -28.57 18.72
CA GLU A 282 13.63 -28.90 17.33
C GLU A 282 12.39 -28.95 16.43
N ASP A 283 11.29 -29.51 16.91
CA ASP A 283 10.03 -29.58 16.15
C ASP A 283 9.38 -28.20 16.01
N LYS A 284 9.49 -27.35 17.04
CA LYS A 284 9.11 -25.93 16.92
C LYS A 284 10.02 -25.20 15.93
N GLY A 285 11.31 -25.54 15.87
CA GLY A 285 12.26 -25.03 14.89
C GLY A 285 11.88 -25.40 13.46
N LYS A 286 11.54 -26.67 13.20
CA LYS A 286 11.06 -27.16 11.91
C LYS A 286 9.71 -26.54 11.53
N ALA A 287 8.77 -26.44 12.47
CA ALA A 287 7.48 -25.80 12.26
C ALA A 287 7.62 -24.33 11.82
N LYS A 288 8.56 -23.58 12.41
CA LYS A 288 8.83 -22.19 12.00
C LYS A 288 9.36 -22.06 10.56
N LYS A 289 9.91 -23.12 9.98
CA LYS A 289 10.35 -23.16 8.58
C LYS A 289 9.21 -23.45 7.59
N GLY A 290 7.96 -23.67 8.05
CA GLY A 290 6.80 -23.95 7.20
C GLY A 290 6.95 -25.25 6.42
N LEU A 291 6.46 -25.28 5.18
CA LEU A 291 6.54 -26.45 4.30
C LEU A 291 7.98 -26.97 4.14
N ARG A 292 8.98 -26.08 4.05
CA ARG A 292 10.39 -26.47 3.95
C ARG A 292 10.84 -27.33 5.13
N GLY A 293 10.37 -27.02 6.33
CA GLY A 293 10.66 -27.82 7.52
C GLY A 293 9.95 -29.18 7.51
N VAL A 294 8.77 -29.27 6.92
CA VAL A 294 8.02 -30.54 6.74
C VAL A 294 8.71 -31.46 5.73
N LEU A 295 9.35 -30.88 4.70
CA LEU A 295 10.07 -31.60 3.66
C LEU A 295 11.53 -31.91 4.04
N GLU A 296 12.05 -31.33 5.13
CA GLU A 296 13.42 -31.55 5.60
C GLU A 296 13.61 -33.01 6.03
N GLY A 297 14.40 -33.77 5.25
CA GLY A 297 14.61 -35.21 5.48
C GLY A 297 13.50 -36.12 4.96
N ALA A 298 12.53 -35.59 4.20
CA ALA A 298 11.57 -36.42 3.47
C ALA A 298 12.23 -37.04 2.22
N ASP A 299 11.80 -38.26 1.87
CA ASP A 299 12.17 -38.86 0.58
C ASP A 299 11.42 -38.18 -0.58
N SER A 300 11.82 -38.50 -1.82
CA SER A 300 11.22 -37.93 -3.04
C SER A 300 9.74 -38.24 -3.14
N GLU A 301 9.32 -39.45 -2.78
CA GLU A 301 7.93 -39.88 -2.88
C GLU A 301 7.02 -39.16 -1.88
N ARG A 302 7.46 -39.02 -0.62
CA ARG A 302 6.75 -38.24 0.40
C ARG A 302 6.70 -36.77 0.04
N THR A 303 7.79 -36.21 -0.49
CA THR A 303 7.80 -34.83 -0.99
C THR A 303 6.72 -34.64 -2.05
N ARG A 304 6.65 -35.56 -3.02
CA ARG A 304 5.63 -35.55 -4.07
C ARG A 304 4.21 -35.63 -3.51
N ARG A 305 3.95 -36.53 -2.55
CA ARG A 305 2.62 -36.68 -1.93
C ARG A 305 2.19 -35.43 -1.16
N VAL A 306 3.09 -34.82 -0.40
CA VAL A 306 2.80 -33.56 0.33
C VAL A 306 2.53 -32.41 -0.64
N LEU A 307 3.32 -32.28 -1.71
CA LEU A 307 3.09 -31.27 -2.73
C LEU A 307 1.76 -31.47 -3.46
N LEU A 308 1.41 -32.71 -3.82
CA LEU A 308 0.11 -32.99 -4.42
C LEU A 308 -1.04 -32.64 -3.49
N ALA A 309 -0.98 -33.03 -2.21
CA ALA A 309 -2.02 -32.68 -1.24
C ALA A 309 -2.16 -31.15 -1.08
N LEU A 310 -1.04 -30.43 -1.03
CA LEU A 310 -1.03 -28.97 -0.97
C LEU A 310 -1.65 -28.35 -2.22
N LYS A 311 -1.28 -28.84 -3.40
CA LYS A 311 -1.87 -28.43 -4.68
C LYS A 311 -3.38 -28.64 -4.69
N ASP A 312 -3.85 -29.83 -4.32
CA ASP A 312 -5.28 -30.17 -4.35
C ASP A 312 -6.09 -29.30 -3.37
N ASN A 313 -5.53 -29.00 -2.21
CA ASN A 313 -6.14 -28.07 -1.23
C ASN A 313 -6.22 -26.64 -1.77
N LEU A 314 -5.17 -26.15 -2.45
CA LEU A 314 -5.16 -24.84 -3.10
C LEU A 314 -6.17 -24.78 -4.26
N VAL A 315 -6.19 -25.80 -5.12
CA VAL A 315 -7.15 -25.94 -6.23
C VAL A 315 -8.59 -25.94 -5.73
N THR A 316 -8.85 -26.60 -4.59
CA THR A 316 -10.18 -26.55 -3.95
C THR A 316 -10.59 -25.12 -3.61
N ILE A 317 -9.66 -24.29 -3.13
CA ILE A 317 -9.93 -22.87 -2.83
C ILE A 317 -10.18 -22.08 -4.12
N PHE A 318 -9.35 -22.28 -5.15
CA PHE A 318 -9.49 -21.57 -6.42
C PHE A 318 -10.80 -21.89 -7.15
N ASN A 319 -11.24 -23.15 -7.09
CA ASN A 319 -12.52 -23.58 -7.65
C ASN A 319 -13.75 -23.03 -6.89
N ASN A 320 -13.55 -22.51 -5.67
CA ASN A 320 -14.60 -21.89 -4.83
C ASN A 320 -14.27 -20.41 -4.59
N SER A 321 -13.84 -19.71 -5.64
CA SER A 321 -13.42 -18.31 -5.57
C SER A 321 -14.53 -17.36 -5.12
N ASP A 322 -15.81 -17.71 -5.35
CA ASP A 322 -16.99 -17.00 -4.88
C ASP A 322 -17.07 -16.87 -3.35
N LYS A 323 -16.35 -17.72 -2.60
CA LYS A 323 -16.26 -17.65 -1.14
C LYS A 323 -15.26 -16.59 -0.65
N GLY A 324 -14.50 -15.96 -1.54
CA GLY A 324 -13.54 -14.90 -1.22
C GLY A 324 -12.24 -15.36 -0.55
N ALA A 325 -12.10 -16.66 -0.27
CA ALA A 325 -10.92 -17.22 0.41
C ALA A 325 -9.61 -16.98 -0.35
N VAL A 326 -9.69 -16.92 -1.69
CA VAL A 326 -8.55 -16.65 -2.57
C VAL A 326 -7.86 -15.33 -2.26
N THR A 327 -8.55 -14.35 -1.67
CA THR A 327 -7.99 -13.03 -1.34
C THR A 327 -7.14 -13.02 -0.07
N HIS A 328 -7.15 -14.10 0.72
CA HIS A 328 -6.55 -14.09 2.05
C HIS A 328 -5.05 -14.39 2.01
N ALA A 329 -4.27 -13.61 2.76
CA ALA A 329 -2.82 -13.78 2.88
C ALA A 329 -2.37 -15.20 3.30
N ILE A 330 -3.21 -15.95 4.04
CA ILE A 330 -2.93 -17.36 4.38
C ILE A 330 -2.86 -18.25 3.14
N VAL A 331 -3.75 -18.05 2.18
CA VAL A 331 -3.78 -18.79 0.91
C VAL A 331 -2.57 -18.41 0.08
N HIS A 332 -2.26 -17.12 -0.01
CA HIS A 332 -1.09 -16.63 -0.72
C HIS A 332 0.23 -17.17 -0.14
N ARG A 333 0.32 -17.27 1.19
CA ARG A 333 1.48 -17.85 1.87
C ARG A 333 1.63 -19.34 1.58
N ALA A 334 0.54 -20.11 1.64
CA ALA A 334 0.57 -21.52 1.28
C ALA A 334 0.96 -21.74 -0.19
N LEU A 335 0.46 -20.89 -1.09
CA LEU A 335 0.78 -20.88 -2.51
C LEU A 335 2.25 -20.53 -2.77
N TRP A 336 2.79 -19.53 -2.07
CA TRP A 336 4.21 -19.17 -2.17
C TRP A 336 5.14 -20.27 -1.64
N GLU A 337 4.78 -20.91 -0.53
CA GLU A 337 5.54 -22.05 -0.01
C GLU A 337 5.53 -23.24 -0.97
N TYR A 338 4.40 -23.50 -1.62
CA TYR A 338 4.31 -24.50 -2.70
C TYR A 338 5.28 -24.17 -3.84
N MET A 339 5.27 -22.92 -4.34
CA MET A 339 6.12 -22.49 -5.44
C MET A 339 7.61 -22.64 -5.11
N ILE A 340 8.04 -22.20 -3.91
CA ILE A 340 9.41 -22.40 -3.43
C ILE A 340 9.76 -23.89 -3.42
N ALA A 341 8.89 -24.74 -2.86
CA ALA A 341 9.18 -26.16 -2.76
C ALA A 341 9.28 -26.83 -4.14
N VAL A 342 8.39 -26.48 -5.09
CA VAL A 342 8.47 -26.94 -6.48
C VAL A 342 9.81 -26.54 -7.10
N ASN A 343 10.25 -25.29 -6.96
CA ASN A 343 11.52 -24.83 -7.52
C ASN A 343 12.77 -25.51 -6.93
N THR A 344 12.65 -26.16 -5.77
CA THR A 344 13.75 -26.92 -5.15
C THR A 344 13.82 -28.39 -5.59
N LEU A 345 12.85 -28.88 -6.37
CA LEU A 345 12.90 -30.24 -6.90
C LEU A 345 14.09 -30.43 -7.83
N THR A 346 14.64 -31.64 -7.94
CA THR A 346 15.80 -31.89 -8.82
C THR A 346 15.40 -32.12 -10.28
N ASP A 347 14.18 -32.58 -10.54
CA ASP A 347 13.68 -32.86 -11.88
C ASP A 347 13.00 -31.63 -12.49
N ALA A 348 13.66 -31.01 -13.46
CA ALA A 348 13.16 -29.84 -14.18
C ALA A 348 11.85 -30.09 -14.93
N ALA A 349 11.60 -31.32 -15.42
CA ALA A 349 10.36 -31.65 -16.11
C ALA A 349 9.18 -31.72 -15.12
N GLU A 350 9.40 -32.30 -13.95
CA GLU A 350 8.42 -32.31 -12.87
C GLU A 350 8.15 -30.89 -12.33
N GLN A 351 9.19 -30.06 -12.19
CA GLN A 351 9.03 -28.65 -11.81
C GLN A 351 8.08 -27.90 -12.75
N GLU A 352 8.34 -27.96 -14.06
CA GLU A 352 7.53 -27.27 -15.07
C GLU A 352 6.10 -27.81 -15.05
N LYS A 353 5.93 -29.13 -14.98
CA LYS A 353 4.62 -29.77 -14.92
C LYS A 353 3.79 -29.28 -13.74
N LEU A 354 4.34 -29.33 -12.52
CA LEU A 354 3.64 -28.91 -11.30
C LEU A 354 3.30 -27.42 -11.33
N ARG A 355 4.23 -26.58 -11.82
CA ARG A 355 4.00 -25.14 -11.97
C ARG A 355 2.88 -24.85 -12.97
N ARG A 356 2.87 -25.56 -14.10
CA ARG A 356 1.86 -25.44 -15.17
C ARG A 356 0.47 -25.80 -14.67
N GLU A 357 0.32 -26.97 -14.05
CA GLU A 357 -0.95 -27.45 -13.50
C GLU A 357 -1.52 -26.47 -12.47
N LEU A 358 -0.65 -25.92 -11.60
CA LEU A 358 -1.06 -24.92 -10.62
C LEU A 358 -1.49 -23.61 -11.28
N PHE A 359 -0.71 -23.11 -12.24
CA PHE A 359 -1.05 -21.88 -12.97
C PHE A 359 -2.41 -22.01 -13.67
N GLU A 360 -2.65 -23.11 -14.38
CA GLU A 360 -3.92 -23.35 -15.08
C GLU A 360 -5.12 -23.33 -14.14
N SER A 361 -4.93 -23.77 -12.89
CA SER A 361 -5.96 -23.80 -11.86
C SER A 361 -6.27 -22.43 -11.23
N CYS A 362 -5.39 -21.43 -11.36
CA CYS A 362 -5.55 -20.12 -10.72
C CYS A 362 -5.44 -18.91 -11.66
N GLN A 363 -5.16 -19.11 -12.96
CA GLN A 363 -4.90 -18.04 -13.92
C GLN A 363 -6.03 -16.99 -14.02
N GLU A 364 -7.28 -17.37 -13.75
CA GLU A 364 -8.45 -16.46 -13.81
C GLU A 364 -8.65 -15.63 -12.53
N VAL A 365 -8.00 -16.01 -11.41
CA VAL A 365 -8.17 -15.35 -10.09
C VAL A 365 -6.91 -14.63 -9.63
N LEU A 366 -5.91 -14.46 -10.49
CA LEU A 366 -4.61 -13.86 -10.13
C LEU A 366 -4.74 -12.43 -9.59
N ALA A 367 -5.70 -11.65 -10.11
CA ALA A 367 -5.96 -10.29 -9.65
C ALA A 367 -6.38 -10.23 -8.16
N GLU A 368 -6.99 -11.30 -7.63
CA GLU A 368 -7.41 -11.37 -6.23
C GLU A 368 -6.22 -11.41 -5.26
N MET A 369 -5.00 -11.74 -5.74
CA MET A 369 -3.87 -12.09 -4.89
C MET A 369 -2.75 -11.04 -4.83
N VAL A 370 -2.72 -10.09 -5.77
CA VAL A 370 -1.58 -9.19 -6.00
C VAL A 370 -1.32 -8.17 -4.88
N HIS A 371 -2.30 -7.92 -4.02
CA HIS A 371 -2.27 -6.90 -2.96
C HIS A 371 -1.49 -7.31 -1.70
N THR A 372 -0.97 -8.55 -1.65
CA THR A 372 -0.19 -9.05 -0.52
C THR A 372 1.22 -9.38 -0.96
N LYS A 373 2.17 -9.34 -0.03
CA LYS A 373 3.57 -9.66 -0.31
C LYS A 373 3.78 -11.03 -0.96
N ASP A 374 3.20 -12.08 -0.39
CA ASP A 374 3.39 -13.44 -0.89
C ASP A 374 2.58 -13.67 -2.17
N GLY A 375 1.39 -13.08 -2.30
CA GLY A 375 0.55 -13.21 -3.49
C GLY A 375 1.15 -12.47 -4.70
N SER A 376 1.67 -11.26 -4.50
CA SER A 376 2.44 -10.52 -5.50
C SER A 376 3.63 -11.34 -6.00
N ARG A 377 4.43 -11.93 -5.10
CA ARG A 377 5.57 -12.79 -5.45
C ARG A 377 5.17 -13.98 -6.33
N VAL A 378 4.07 -14.65 -6.00
CA VAL A 378 3.56 -15.77 -6.82
C VAL A 378 3.23 -15.29 -8.24
N VAL A 379 2.48 -14.20 -8.38
CA VAL A 379 2.08 -13.70 -9.73
C VAL A 379 3.30 -13.23 -10.52
N ARG A 380 4.28 -12.60 -9.86
CA ARG A 380 5.56 -12.21 -10.45
C ARG A 380 6.35 -13.41 -10.94
N GLU A 381 6.34 -14.50 -10.19
CA GLU A 381 6.97 -15.75 -10.60
C GLU A 381 6.25 -16.39 -11.80
N PHE A 382 4.92 -16.40 -11.83
CA PHE A 382 4.18 -16.84 -13.00
C PHE A 382 4.46 -15.99 -14.24
N LEU A 383 4.65 -14.67 -14.10
CA LEU A 383 5.07 -13.80 -15.20
C LEU A 383 6.48 -14.15 -15.70
N ALA A 384 7.42 -14.32 -14.78
CA ALA A 384 8.83 -14.57 -15.11
C ALA A 384 9.02 -15.96 -15.75
N GLN A 385 8.40 -17.00 -15.18
CA GLN A 385 8.49 -18.38 -15.68
C GLN A 385 7.56 -18.65 -16.87
N GLY A 386 6.48 -17.88 -17.02
CA GLY A 386 5.44 -18.13 -18.00
C GLY A 386 5.89 -17.91 -19.45
N SER A 387 5.23 -18.64 -20.35
CA SER A 387 5.35 -18.45 -21.80
C SER A 387 4.71 -17.13 -22.25
N ALA A 388 4.88 -16.75 -23.51
CA ALA A 388 4.20 -15.59 -24.09
C ALA A 388 2.66 -15.69 -23.98
N LYS A 389 2.10 -16.90 -24.08
CA LYS A 389 0.67 -17.15 -23.90
C LYS A 389 0.24 -16.88 -22.45
N ASP A 390 1.04 -17.33 -21.50
CA ASP A 390 0.76 -17.18 -20.07
C ASP A 390 0.83 -15.71 -19.66
N ARG A 391 1.90 -15.00 -20.06
CA ARG A 391 2.03 -13.55 -19.82
C ARG A 391 0.85 -12.77 -20.38
N LYS A 392 0.38 -13.12 -21.59
CA LYS A 392 -0.82 -12.53 -22.19
C LYS A 392 -2.09 -12.80 -21.38
N GLN A 393 -2.28 -14.02 -20.89
CA GLN A 393 -3.42 -14.36 -20.05
C GLN A 393 -3.37 -13.60 -18.72
N ILE A 394 -2.21 -13.52 -18.07
CA ILE A 394 -2.03 -12.75 -16.83
C ILE A 394 -2.37 -11.28 -17.07
N LEU A 395 -1.81 -10.65 -18.11
CA LEU A 395 -2.11 -9.25 -18.44
C LEU A 395 -3.60 -9.02 -18.71
N LYS A 396 -4.28 -9.96 -19.37
CA LYS A 396 -5.72 -9.88 -19.62
C LYS A 396 -6.53 -9.83 -18.31
N VAL A 397 -6.18 -10.67 -17.34
CA VAL A 397 -6.88 -10.75 -16.04
C VAL A 397 -6.58 -9.54 -15.16
N LEU A 398 -5.36 -9.01 -15.22
CA LEU A 398 -4.97 -7.82 -14.45
C LEU A 398 -5.52 -6.51 -15.04
N LYS A 399 -5.79 -6.48 -16.36
CA LYS A 399 -6.14 -5.26 -17.09
C LYS A 399 -7.22 -4.39 -16.43
N PRO A 400 -8.35 -4.92 -15.93
CA PRO A 400 -9.41 -4.11 -15.32
C PRO A 400 -9.02 -3.46 -13.99
N HIS A 401 -7.84 -3.77 -13.46
CA HIS A 401 -7.43 -3.40 -12.11
C HIS A 401 -6.13 -2.59 -12.09
N ILE A 402 -5.53 -2.29 -13.24
CA ILE A 402 -4.22 -1.64 -13.34
C ILE A 402 -4.18 -0.30 -12.60
N GLU A 403 -5.19 0.57 -12.77
CA GLU A 403 -5.25 1.85 -12.06
C GLU A 403 -5.12 1.66 -10.54
N ARG A 404 -5.81 0.66 -9.98
CA ARG A 404 -5.73 0.34 -8.54
C ARG A 404 -4.41 -0.31 -8.15
N MET A 405 -3.88 -1.18 -9.01
CA MET A 405 -2.58 -1.80 -8.79
C MET A 405 -1.44 -0.78 -8.78
N CYS A 406 -1.55 0.33 -9.53
CA CYS A 406 -0.60 1.43 -9.49
C CYS A 406 -0.52 2.15 -8.13
N LEU A 407 -1.58 2.02 -7.31
CA LEU A 407 -1.71 2.68 -6.01
C LEU A 407 -1.41 1.74 -4.83
N ASP A 408 -1.16 0.46 -5.08
CA ASP A 408 -0.87 -0.55 -4.06
C ASP A 408 0.62 -0.95 -4.08
N ASP A 409 1.23 -1.00 -2.88
CA ASP A 409 2.68 -1.18 -2.76
C ASP A 409 3.19 -2.53 -3.25
N GLU A 410 2.41 -3.60 -3.09
CA GLU A 410 2.77 -4.96 -3.50
C GLU A 410 2.29 -5.26 -4.93
N ALA A 411 1.13 -4.73 -5.31
CA ALA A 411 0.55 -4.97 -6.63
C ALA A 411 1.33 -4.25 -7.75
N GLN A 412 1.85 -3.04 -7.51
CA GLN A 412 2.70 -2.34 -8.50
C GLN A 412 3.95 -3.16 -8.86
N LEU A 413 4.48 -3.99 -7.95
CA LEU A 413 5.64 -4.86 -8.25
C LEU A 413 5.30 -5.93 -9.30
N VAL A 414 4.03 -6.34 -9.37
CA VAL A 414 3.53 -7.23 -10.43
C VAL A 414 3.56 -6.52 -11.78
N LEU A 415 3.10 -5.26 -11.83
CA LEU A 415 3.15 -4.44 -13.04
C LEU A 415 4.59 -4.23 -13.51
N PHE A 416 5.50 -3.89 -12.60
CA PHE A 416 6.92 -3.69 -12.88
C PHE A 416 7.58 -4.96 -13.40
N THR A 417 7.26 -6.11 -12.82
CA THR A 417 7.75 -7.40 -13.31
C THR A 417 7.20 -7.70 -14.70
N ALA A 418 5.93 -7.40 -14.97
CA ALA A 418 5.33 -7.60 -16.29
C ALA A 418 6.05 -6.76 -17.37
N LEU A 419 6.39 -5.51 -17.06
CA LEU A 419 7.21 -4.63 -17.90
C LEU A 419 8.63 -5.18 -18.11
N ASP A 420 9.22 -5.78 -17.08
CA ASP A 420 10.58 -6.31 -17.15
C ASP A 420 10.70 -7.62 -17.93
N VAL A 421 9.67 -8.46 -17.98
CA VAL A 421 9.79 -9.83 -18.52
C VAL A 421 9.04 -10.09 -19.83
N THR A 422 8.11 -9.21 -20.24
CA THR A 422 7.28 -9.47 -21.43
C THR A 422 7.95 -8.95 -22.71
N ASP A 423 8.23 -9.86 -23.65
CA ASP A 423 8.91 -9.49 -24.91
C ASP A 423 7.96 -8.86 -25.95
N ASP A 424 6.68 -9.20 -25.91
CA ASP A 424 5.63 -8.58 -26.72
C ASP A 424 5.26 -7.21 -26.16
N THR A 425 6.06 -6.21 -26.53
CA THR A 425 5.90 -4.82 -26.09
C THR A 425 4.72 -4.12 -26.75
N LYS A 426 4.21 -4.61 -27.89
CA LYS A 426 2.95 -4.12 -28.47
C LYS A 426 1.77 -4.50 -27.59
N LEU A 427 1.77 -5.73 -27.07
CA LEU A 427 0.80 -6.16 -26.07
C LEU A 427 0.93 -5.34 -24.78
N LEU A 428 2.17 -5.13 -24.29
CA LEU A 428 2.39 -4.28 -23.10
C LEU A 428 1.86 -2.86 -23.31
N ALA A 429 2.13 -2.26 -24.46
CA ALA A 429 1.68 -0.91 -24.77
C ALA A 429 0.14 -0.76 -24.62
N LYS A 430 -0.61 -1.72 -25.19
CA LYS A 430 -2.09 -1.70 -25.20
C LYS A 430 -2.75 -2.20 -23.91
N SER A 431 -2.12 -3.15 -23.23
CA SER A 431 -2.73 -3.83 -22.08
C SER A 431 -2.26 -3.28 -20.75
N LEU A 432 -1.12 -2.60 -20.71
CA LEU A 432 -0.50 -2.11 -19.48
C LEU A 432 -0.17 -0.62 -19.56
N VAL A 433 0.68 -0.21 -20.50
CA VAL A 433 1.18 1.18 -20.55
C VAL A 433 0.03 2.18 -20.70
N SER A 434 -0.89 1.96 -21.64
CA SER A 434 -2.05 2.84 -21.83
C SER A 434 -2.93 2.95 -20.60
N GLU A 435 -3.11 1.84 -19.85
CA GLU A 435 -3.92 1.80 -18.63
C GLU A 435 -3.22 2.50 -17.46
N MET A 436 -1.90 2.64 -17.50
CA MET A 436 -1.12 3.40 -16.51
C MET A 436 -1.04 4.90 -16.85
N THR A 437 -0.90 5.26 -18.12
CA THR A 437 -0.74 6.66 -18.54
C THR A 437 -2.06 7.42 -18.63
N THR A 438 -3.17 6.75 -18.96
CA THR A 438 -4.49 7.40 -19.07
C THR A 438 -4.95 8.07 -17.75
N PRO A 439 -4.85 7.42 -16.58
CA PRO A 439 -5.22 8.03 -15.30
C PRO A 439 -4.07 8.81 -14.64
N ALA A 440 -3.10 9.37 -15.40
CA ALA A 440 -1.92 10.03 -14.83
C ALA A 440 -2.27 11.10 -13.78
N ASP A 441 -3.31 11.90 -14.03
CA ASP A 441 -3.81 12.96 -13.12
C ASP A 441 -4.32 12.42 -11.77
N LYS A 442 -4.80 11.18 -11.74
CA LYS A 442 -5.20 10.53 -10.48
C LYS A 442 -3.98 9.93 -9.77
N LEU A 443 -3.08 9.33 -10.53
CA LEU A 443 -1.97 8.55 -9.99
C LEU A 443 -0.89 9.43 -9.34
N TYR A 444 -0.57 10.58 -9.93
CA TYR A 444 0.60 11.37 -9.51
C TYR A 444 0.52 11.91 -8.07
N ASN A 445 -0.67 11.99 -7.49
CA ASN A 445 -0.88 12.48 -6.12
C ASN A 445 -0.27 11.54 -5.07
N SER A 446 -0.22 10.23 -5.33
CA SER A 446 0.34 9.25 -4.40
C SER A 446 1.77 8.86 -4.74
N THR A 447 2.58 8.50 -3.74
CA THR A 447 3.96 8.03 -3.97
C THR A 447 3.99 6.76 -4.85
N GLN A 448 3.04 5.86 -4.68
CA GLN A 448 2.87 4.63 -5.45
C GLN A 448 2.54 4.93 -6.91
N GLY A 449 1.57 5.81 -7.15
CA GLY A 449 1.19 6.20 -8.52
C GLY A 449 2.32 6.93 -9.25
N ARG A 450 3.09 7.79 -8.56
CA ARG A 450 4.31 8.39 -9.13
C ARG A 450 5.34 7.35 -9.55
N ARG A 451 5.63 6.37 -8.67
CA ARG A 451 6.53 5.25 -9.00
C ARG A 451 6.02 4.46 -10.20
N SER A 452 4.71 4.25 -10.28
CA SER A 452 4.10 3.54 -11.39
C SER A 452 4.33 4.23 -12.74
N LEU A 453 4.10 5.55 -12.80
CA LEU A 453 4.40 6.34 -14.00
C LEU A 453 5.90 6.38 -14.31
N LEU A 454 6.75 6.58 -13.29
CA LEU A 454 8.20 6.71 -13.45
C LEU A 454 8.88 5.39 -13.84
N TYR A 455 8.31 4.22 -13.50
CA TYR A 455 8.85 2.93 -13.90
C TYR A 455 8.84 2.75 -15.43
N LEU A 456 7.90 3.39 -16.13
CA LEU A 456 7.83 3.37 -17.60
C LEU A 456 9.01 4.10 -18.25
N LEU A 457 9.65 5.03 -17.55
CA LEU A 457 10.71 5.89 -18.08
C LEU A 457 12.09 5.50 -17.57
N VAL A 458 12.20 5.35 -16.25
CA VAL A 458 13.45 5.16 -15.49
C VAL A 458 13.31 4.00 -14.49
N PRO A 459 13.12 2.75 -14.98
CA PRO A 459 12.90 1.61 -14.11
C PRO A 459 14.07 1.39 -13.15
N ARG A 460 13.74 1.02 -11.90
CA ARG A 460 14.70 0.60 -10.85
C ARG A 460 15.79 1.62 -10.48
N THR A 461 15.62 2.91 -10.80
CA THR A 461 16.53 3.96 -10.33
C THR A 461 16.41 4.21 -8.81
N ARG A 462 17.56 4.45 -8.16
CA ARG A 462 17.62 4.75 -6.71
C ARG A 462 16.98 6.08 -6.34
N ARG A 463 16.67 6.94 -7.32
CA ARG A 463 15.97 8.21 -7.10
C ARG A 463 14.50 8.02 -6.69
N HIS A 464 13.83 6.98 -7.20
CA HIS A 464 12.39 6.78 -6.98
C HIS A 464 12.06 5.45 -6.30
N PHE A 465 12.96 4.47 -6.39
CA PHE A 465 12.76 3.12 -5.88
C PHE A 465 13.73 2.82 -4.74
N THR A 466 13.17 2.28 -3.65
CA THR A 466 13.95 1.93 -2.47
C THR A 466 14.87 0.73 -2.75
N PRO A 467 15.98 0.57 -2.00
CA PRO A 467 16.80 -0.65 -2.05
C PRO A 467 16.01 -1.94 -1.93
N ALA A 468 15.01 -1.98 -1.04
CA ALA A 468 14.19 -3.14 -0.80
C ALA A 468 13.28 -3.48 -2.00
N GLN A 469 12.69 -2.47 -2.64
CA GLN A 469 11.89 -2.67 -3.86
C GLN A 469 12.75 -3.19 -5.01
N ILE A 470 13.93 -2.60 -5.23
CA ILE A 470 14.86 -3.04 -6.28
C ILE A 470 15.32 -4.48 -6.02
N ALA A 471 15.69 -4.80 -4.78
CA ALA A 471 16.06 -6.16 -4.40
C ALA A 471 14.90 -7.16 -4.61
N SER A 472 13.68 -6.76 -4.27
CA SER A 472 12.48 -7.57 -4.51
C SER A 472 12.28 -7.83 -6.00
N LEU A 473 12.37 -6.81 -6.86
CA LEU A 473 12.27 -6.95 -8.33
C LEU A 473 13.38 -7.83 -8.92
N ALA A 474 14.59 -7.75 -8.35
CA ALA A 474 15.72 -8.57 -8.78
C ALA A 474 15.53 -10.08 -8.55
N GLU A 475 14.61 -10.50 -7.67
CA GLU A 475 14.28 -11.93 -7.45
C GLU A 475 13.87 -12.65 -8.76
N THR A 476 13.36 -11.92 -9.76
CA THR A 476 12.95 -12.49 -11.06
C THR A 476 14.02 -12.37 -12.17
N ASP A 477 15.16 -11.73 -11.92
CA ASP A 477 16.12 -11.40 -12.97
C ASP A 477 16.84 -12.63 -13.54
N GLU A 478 17.21 -13.60 -12.69
CA GLU A 478 17.82 -14.85 -13.13
C GLU A 478 16.84 -15.70 -13.97
N ILE A 479 15.55 -15.66 -13.63
CA ILE A 479 14.51 -16.34 -14.41
C ILE A 479 14.33 -15.63 -15.75
N ARG A 480 14.20 -14.30 -15.74
CA ARG A 480 14.09 -13.46 -16.93
C ARG A 480 15.23 -13.74 -17.91
N ALA A 481 16.47 -13.82 -17.43
CA ALA A 481 17.64 -14.08 -18.28
C ALA A 481 17.54 -15.42 -19.05
N ARG A 482 16.73 -16.38 -18.56
CA ARG A 482 16.47 -17.66 -19.25
C ARG A 482 15.21 -17.67 -20.09
N THR A 483 14.16 -16.95 -19.69
CA THR A 483 12.82 -17.06 -20.29
C THR A 483 12.46 -15.92 -21.23
N SER A 484 13.27 -14.86 -21.26
CA SER A 484 13.06 -13.67 -22.08
C SER A 484 14.18 -13.55 -23.11
N LYS A 485 13.79 -13.38 -24.38
CA LYS A 485 14.73 -13.39 -25.52
C LYS A 485 15.18 -11.99 -25.92
N LYS A 486 14.41 -10.96 -25.56
CA LYS A 486 14.72 -9.56 -25.87
C LYS A 486 15.69 -9.00 -24.82
N GLU A 487 16.65 -8.20 -25.27
CA GLU A 487 17.58 -7.53 -24.35
C GLU A 487 16.82 -6.56 -23.42
N PRO A 488 17.20 -6.47 -22.12
CA PRO A 488 16.52 -5.61 -21.17
C PRO A 488 16.41 -4.16 -21.62
N ASP A 489 17.50 -3.57 -22.12
CA ASP A 489 17.54 -2.16 -22.55
C ASP A 489 16.65 -1.91 -23.78
N ALA A 490 16.60 -2.86 -24.71
CA ALA A 490 15.72 -2.79 -25.88
C ALA A 490 14.24 -2.83 -25.46
N ARG A 491 13.88 -3.71 -24.51
CA ARG A 491 12.52 -3.76 -23.96
C ARG A 491 12.16 -2.46 -23.24
N GLN A 492 13.06 -1.95 -22.40
CA GLN A 492 12.86 -0.70 -21.68
C GLN A 492 12.68 0.48 -22.63
N GLY A 493 13.49 0.58 -23.69
CA GLY A 493 13.35 1.61 -24.72
C GLY A 493 11.99 1.54 -25.43
N GLU A 494 11.52 0.35 -25.81
CA GLU A 494 10.21 0.19 -26.44
C GLU A 494 9.04 0.55 -25.49
N VAL A 495 9.13 0.18 -24.21
CA VAL A 495 8.13 0.56 -23.19
C VAL A 495 8.12 2.08 -22.99
N ARG A 496 9.30 2.68 -22.84
CA ARG A 496 9.44 4.13 -22.70
C ARG A 496 8.83 4.86 -23.87
N LYS A 497 9.17 4.44 -25.10
CA LYS A 497 8.59 4.99 -26.32
C LYS A 497 7.07 4.91 -26.34
N ALA A 498 6.50 3.77 -25.93
CA ALA A 498 5.05 3.58 -25.88
C ALA A 498 4.36 4.47 -24.83
N ALA A 499 5.03 4.81 -23.73
CA ALA A 499 4.49 5.68 -22.68
C ALA A 499 4.63 7.18 -22.99
N SER A 500 5.61 7.53 -23.83
CA SER A 500 6.11 8.90 -23.94
C SER A 500 5.08 9.87 -24.50
N GLU A 501 4.37 9.51 -25.58
CA GLU A 501 3.39 10.38 -26.22
C GLU A 501 2.30 10.83 -25.23
N ALA A 502 1.71 9.88 -24.49
CA ALA A 502 0.66 10.17 -23.53
C ALA A 502 1.15 11.02 -22.35
N LEU A 503 2.36 10.74 -21.83
CA LEU A 503 2.92 11.50 -20.71
C LEU A 503 3.35 12.92 -21.11
N VAL A 504 3.88 13.10 -22.32
CA VAL A 504 4.25 14.43 -22.83
C VAL A 504 2.99 15.26 -23.12
N SER A 505 1.97 14.66 -23.72
CA SER A 505 0.66 15.32 -23.93
C SER A 505 0.02 15.72 -22.59
N TRP A 506 0.10 14.88 -21.57
CA TRP A 506 -0.38 15.24 -20.24
C TRP A 506 0.36 16.45 -19.64
N ILE A 507 1.68 16.57 -19.86
CA ILE A 507 2.44 17.75 -19.43
C ILE A 507 2.13 18.98 -20.28
N GLU A 508 1.88 18.83 -21.58
CA GLU A 508 1.40 19.93 -22.41
C GLU A 508 0.12 20.55 -21.83
N GLU A 509 -0.82 19.71 -21.42
CA GLU A 509 -2.12 20.15 -20.88
C GLU A 509 -2.06 20.63 -19.43
N ARG A 510 -1.28 19.97 -18.56
CA ARG A 510 -1.32 20.18 -17.10
C ARG A 510 0.01 20.59 -16.47
N GLY A 511 1.09 20.66 -17.24
CA GLY A 511 2.46 20.89 -16.75
C GLY A 511 2.62 22.16 -15.93
N GLY A 512 1.95 23.24 -16.33
CA GLY A 512 1.98 24.52 -15.61
C GLY A 512 1.44 24.44 -14.17
N ASP A 513 0.46 23.56 -13.90
CA ASP A 513 -0.06 23.34 -12.55
C ASP A 513 0.77 22.31 -11.80
N LEU A 514 1.13 21.20 -12.47
CA LEU A 514 1.95 20.14 -11.89
C LEU A 514 3.29 20.66 -11.35
N VAL A 515 3.93 21.59 -12.06
CA VAL A 515 5.24 22.12 -11.65
C VAL A 515 5.16 22.98 -10.39
N LYS A 516 3.99 23.53 -10.05
CA LYS A 516 3.76 24.29 -8.82
C LYS A 516 3.59 23.39 -7.61
N GLU A 517 3.39 22.09 -7.80
CA GLU A 517 3.23 21.12 -6.74
C GLU A 517 4.52 20.32 -6.52
N PRO A 518 4.91 20.01 -5.27
CA PRO A 518 6.09 19.19 -5.01
C PRO A 518 6.02 17.83 -5.70
N ALA A 519 4.87 17.15 -5.64
CA ALA A 519 4.65 15.84 -6.26
C ALA A 519 4.71 15.88 -7.80
N GLY A 520 4.01 16.84 -8.41
CA GLY A 520 3.94 17.00 -9.86
C GLY A 520 5.29 17.38 -10.46
N SER A 521 6.03 18.31 -9.84
CA SER A 521 7.33 18.80 -10.31
C SER A 521 8.38 17.70 -10.52
N LEU A 522 8.36 16.64 -9.69
CA LEU A 522 9.23 15.49 -9.79
C LEU A 522 8.95 14.70 -11.07
N ILE A 523 7.67 14.41 -11.36
CA ILE A 523 7.30 13.68 -12.57
C ILE A 523 7.55 14.54 -13.81
N VAL A 524 7.22 15.83 -13.75
CA VAL A 524 7.49 16.76 -14.85
C VAL A 524 8.97 16.73 -15.23
N ALA A 525 9.87 16.78 -14.24
CA ALA A 525 11.31 16.70 -14.49
C ALA A 525 11.69 15.40 -15.22
N ASP A 526 11.27 14.24 -14.73
CA ASP A 526 11.68 12.96 -15.32
C ASP A 526 10.99 12.65 -16.66
N VAL A 527 9.73 13.06 -16.87
CA VAL A 527 9.08 12.94 -18.19
C VAL A 527 9.80 13.82 -19.20
N MET A 528 10.04 15.09 -18.87
CA MET A 528 10.72 16.00 -19.79
C MET A 528 12.16 15.56 -20.05
N LEU A 529 12.88 15.01 -19.07
CA LEU A 529 14.23 14.50 -19.30
C LEU A 529 14.23 13.20 -20.10
N PHE A 530 13.40 12.21 -19.76
CA PHE A 530 13.57 10.84 -20.24
C PHE A 530 12.56 10.38 -21.28
N ALA A 531 11.36 10.96 -21.39
CA ALA A 531 10.41 10.57 -22.43
C ALA A 531 10.99 10.79 -23.84
N GLU A 532 10.46 10.11 -24.83
CA GLU A 532 10.84 10.24 -26.25
C GLU A 532 9.79 11.07 -27.02
N GLY A 533 10.16 11.56 -28.20
CA GLY A 533 9.26 12.34 -29.05
C GLY A 533 9.42 13.86 -28.90
N ASP A 534 8.54 14.60 -29.57
CA ASP A 534 8.55 16.07 -29.56
C ASP A 534 7.97 16.60 -28.24
N LYS A 535 8.75 17.44 -27.55
CA LYS A 535 8.41 18.06 -26.26
C LYS A 535 8.24 19.57 -26.37
N THR A 536 8.15 20.11 -27.59
CA THR A 536 8.12 21.56 -27.83
C THR A 536 6.88 22.21 -27.19
N ALA A 537 5.71 21.60 -27.34
CA ALA A 537 4.47 22.13 -26.76
C ALA A 537 4.46 22.03 -25.23
N ALA A 538 4.90 20.90 -24.67
CA ALA A 538 5.11 20.74 -23.24
C ALA A 538 6.13 21.74 -22.66
N THR A 539 7.23 21.99 -23.38
CA THR A 539 8.22 23.02 -23.03
C THR A 539 7.58 24.40 -22.98
N LYS A 540 6.78 24.75 -23.98
CA LYS A 540 6.07 26.03 -24.01
C LYS A 540 5.10 26.17 -22.84
N SER A 541 4.29 25.15 -22.56
CA SER A 541 3.35 25.13 -21.41
C SER A 541 4.06 25.39 -20.08
N LEU A 542 5.23 24.78 -19.87
CA LEU A 542 6.05 25.05 -18.69
C LEU A 542 6.58 26.49 -18.70
N LEU A 543 7.18 26.96 -19.79
CA LEU A 543 7.76 28.31 -19.85
C LEU A 543 6.71 29.42 -19.74
N ASP A 544 5.50 29.21 -20.25
CA ASP A 544 4.41 30.18 -20.18
C ASP A 544 4.06 30.51 -18.71
N ILE A 545 4.15 29.55 -17.77
CA ILE A 545 3.81 29.82 -16.37
C ILE A 545 4.84 30.70 -15.65
N ILE A 546 6.11 30.61 -16.04
CA ILE A 546 7.18 31.43 -15.49
C ILE A 546 7.36 32.75 -16.26
N SER A 547 6.63 32.94 -17.37
CA SER A 547 6.55 34.23 -18.06
C SER A 547 5.69 35.26 -17.31
N ALA A 548 5.03 34.84 -16.22
CA ALA A 548 4.22 35.71 -15.37
C ALA A 548 5.05 36.87 -14.79
N PRO A 549 4.41 38.03 -14.50
CA PRO A 549 5.12 39.18 -13.94
C PRO A 549 5.85 38.84 -12.63
N TYR A 550 7.10 39.29 -12.53
CA TYR A 550 7.95 39.09 -11.34
C TYR A 550 8.34 40.44 -10.69
N PRO A 551 8.25 40.57 -9.35
CA PRO A 551 7.74 39.59 -8.39
C PRO A 551 6.22 39.39 -8.54
N SER A 552 5.69 38.33 -7.91
CA SER A 552 4.24 38.07 -7.94
C SER A 552 3.45 39.29 -7.45
N THR A 553 2.38 39.62 -8.16
CA THR A 553 1.46 40.70 -7.79
C THR A 553 0.59 40.33 -6.60
N ASN A 554 0.47 39.04 -6.29
CA ASN A 554 -0.31 38.53 -5.18
C ASN A 554 0.61 37.90 -4.13
N ALA A 555 0.64 38.49 -2.93
CA ALA A 555 1.45 37.99 -1.82
C ALA A 555 1.08 36.55 -1.40
N SER A 556 -0.17 36.12 -1.63
CA SER A 556 -0.65 34.79 -1.28
C SER A 556 -0.34 33.71 -2.32
N SER A 557 0.17 34.08 -3.50
CA SER A 557 0.54 33.14 -4.55
C SER A 557 1.95 33.47 -5.05
N PRO A 558 2.99 32.83 -4.51
CA PRO A 558 4.37 33.11 -4.91
C PRO A 558 4.55 32.81 -6.40
N HIS A 559 5.48 33.54 -7.03
CA HIS A 559 5.81 33.28 -8.42
C HIS A 559 6.38 31.85 -8.52
N PRO A 560 6.08 31.06 -9.58
CA PRO A 560 6.54 29.67 -9.66
C PRO A 560 8.06 29.50 -9.51
N ILE A 561 8.86 30.47 -9.97
CA ILE A 561 10.33 30.43 -9.81
C ILE A 561 10.80 30.53 -8.34
N ASP A 562 10.00 31.11 -7.45
CA ASP A 562 10.31 31.22 -6.02
C ASP A 562 10.00 29.92 -5.28
N LEU A 563 9.24 29.00 -5.89
CA LEU A 563 8.97 27.69 -5.33
C LEU A 563 10.23 26.79 -5.44
N PRO A 564 10.73 26.23 -4.32
CA PRO A 564 11.99 25.47 -4.34
C PRO A 564 11.98 24.22 -5.22
N HIS A 565 10.85 23.52 -5.32
CA HIS A 565 10.72 22.33 -6.18
C HIS A 565 10.66 22.72 -7.65
N THR A 566 9.89 23.75 -8.00
CA THR A 566 9.80 24.29 -9.35
C THR A 566 11.16 24.75 -9.87
N SER A 567 11.90 25.57 -9.10
CA SER A 567 13.23 26.06 -9.49
C SER A 567 14.24 24.94 -9.69
N ARG A 568 14.18 23.87 -8.88
CA ARG A 568 14.99 22.65 -9.08
C ARG A 568 14.63 21.93 -10.37
N THR A 569 13.34 21.85 -10.73
CA THR A 569 12.90 21.26 -12.00
C THR A 569 13.48 22.04 -13.18
N TYR A 570 13.32 23.37 -13.24
CA TYR A 570 13.90 24.17 -14.32
C TYR A 570 15.42 24.07 -14.38
N LYS A 571 16.09 24.04 -13.22
CA LYS A 571 17.52 23.81 -13.15
C LYS A 571 17.91 22.45 -13.74
N ALA A 572 17.22 21.36 -13.39
CA ALA A 572 17.51 20.03 -13.93
C ALA A 572 17.32 19.98 -15.46
N LEU A 573 16.28 20.66 -15.97
CA LEU A 573 16.02 20.78 -17.41
C LEU A 573 17.12 21.58 -18.14
N LEU A 574 17.62 22.67 -17.56
CA LEU A 574 18.73 23.45 -18.11
C LEU A 574 20.08 22.74 -18.00
N GLN A 575 20.27 21.91 -16.97
CA GLN A 575 21.45 21.06 -16.85
C GLN A 575 21.41 19.84 -17.79
N GLY A 576 20.21 19.51 -18.25
CA GLY A 576 19.91 18.36 -19.11
C GLY A 576 19.91 17.02 -18.40
N GLY A 577 19.82 17.01 -17.07
CA GLY A 577 19.89 15.78 -16.28
C GLY A 577 19.90 16.03 -14.77
N HIS A 578 20.02 14.94 -14.03
CA HIS A 578 20.08 14.97 -12.56
C HIS A 578 21.53 14.96 -12.07
N PHE A 579 21.78 15.63 -10.94
CA PHE A 579 23.08 15.58 -10.28
C PHE A 579 23.30 14.23 -9.61
N ASN A 580 24.43 13.61 -9.90
CA ASN A 580 24.85 12.35 -9.30
C ASN A 580 25.86 12.63 -8.18
N HIS A 581 25.50 12.25 -6.95
CA HIS A 581 26.33 12.49 -5.77
C HIS A 581 27.62 11.67 -5.72
N ASP A 582 27.64 10.52 -6.40
CA ASP A 582 28.80 9.62 -6.41
C ASP A 582 29.85 10.11 -7.40
N THR A 583 29.44 10.46 -8.61
CA THR A 583 30.35 10.98 -9.66
C THR A 583 30.61 12.47 -9.54
N LYS A 584 29.76 13.20 -8.80
CA LYS A 584 29.74 14.67 -8.71
C LYS A 584 29.57 15.35 -10.07
N THR A 585 28.91 14.69 -11.02
CA THR A 585 28.60 15.20 -12.36
C THR A 585 27.09 15.16 -12.62
N ILE A 586 26.65 15.83 -13.69
CA ILE A 586 25.28 15.73 -14.19
C ILE A 586 25.17 14.48 -15.07
N ASP A 587 24.26 13.57 -14.73
CA ASP A 587 23.89 12.45 -15.58
C ASP A 587 22.89 12.95 -16.64
N ARG A 588 23.43 13.40 -17.77
CA ARG A 588 22.63 13.97 -18.87
C ARG A 588 21.74 12.89 -19.52
N SER A 589 20.50 13.26 -19.82
CA SER A 589 19.56 12.40 -20.53
C SER A 589 19.81 12.47 -22.05
N PRO A 590 19.90 11.33 -22.77
CA PRO A 590 20.05 11.33 -24.22
C PRO A 590 18.78 11.80 -24.94
N SER A 591 17.62 11.78 -24.27
CA SER A 591 16.32 12.14 -24.86
C SER A 591 15.94 13.61 -24.61
N TRP A 592 16.90 14.43 -24.16
CA TRP A 592 16.65 15.83 -23.82
C TRP A 592 17.76 16.75 -24.32
N ASP A 593 17.35 17.85 -24.93
CA ASP A 593 18.23 18.88 -25.45
C ASP A 593 18.11 20.13 -24.59
N ALA A 594 19.04 20.30 -23.66
CA ALA A 594 19.07 21.43 -22.74
C ALA A 594 19.26 22.76 -23.48
N GLY A 595 20.05 22.77 -24.56
CA GLY A 595 20.29 23.95 -25.39
C GLY A 595 18.99 24.44 -26.05
N LYS A 596 18.20 23.54 -26.65
CA LYS A 596 16.89 23.90 -27.21
C LYS A 596 15.93 24.43 -26.15
N PHE A 597 15.92 23.83 -24.97
CA PHE A 597 15.13 24.33 -23.85
C PHE A 597 15.60 25.73 -23.41
N ALA A 598 16.90 25.98 -23.36
CA ALA A 598 17.48 27.27 -23.03
C ALA A 598 17.12 28.35 -24.07
N VAL A 599 17.17 28.05 -25.36
CA VAL A 599 16.72 28.97 -26.43
C VAL A 599 15.22 29.28 -26.27
N ALA A 600 14.39 28.26 -26.08
CA ALA A 600 12.96 28.46 -25.84
C ALA A 600 12.70 29.29 -24.58
N PHE A 601 13.47 29.08 -23.51
CA PHE A 601 13.37 29.87 -22.27
C PHE A 601 13.61 31.35 -22.55
N VAL A 602 14.67 31.68 -23.30
CA VAL A 602 15.00 33.05 -23.69
C VAL A 602 13.89 33.68 -24.51
N ASP A 603 13.34 32.95 -25.49
CA ASP A 603 12.34 33.49 -26.41
C ASP A 603 10.95 33.64 -25.76
N THR A 604 10.56 32.74 -24.86
CA THR A 604 9.24 32.77 -24.20
C THR A 604 9.20 33.70 -22.99
N VAL A 605 10.17 33.62 -22.08
CA VAL A 605 10.17 34.42 -20.84
C VAL A 605 10.59 35.86 -21.11
N GLY A 606 11.50 36.05 -22.07
CA GLY A 606 11.94 37.36 -22.52
C GLY A 606 12.78 38.15 -21.52
N LYS A 607 13.24 39.32 -21.97
CA LYS A 607 14.15 40.20 -21.23
C LYS A 607 13.61 40.58 -19.86
N ASP A 608 12.39 41.09 -19.82
CA ASP A 608 11.84 41.72 -18.61
C ASP A 608 11.62 40.69 -17.51
N GLY A 609 11.14 39.49 -17.85
CA GLY A 609 11.01 38.38 -16.91
C GLY A 609 12.37 37.92 -16.37
N ILE A 610 13.31 37.59 -17.26
CA ILE A 610 14.63 37.05 -16.88
C ILE A 610 15.43 38.05 -16.02
N VAL A 611 15.44 39.33 -16.39
CA VAL A 611 16.13 40.37 -15.61
C VAL A 611 15.44 40.59 -14.28
N ALA A 612 14.10 40.64 -14.24
CA ALA A 612 13.34 40.83 -13.00
C ALA A 612 13.61 39.71 -11.99
N MET A 613 13.67 38.45 -12.44
CA MET A 613 13.97 37.28 -11.59
C MET A 613 15.35 37.34 -10.90
N CYS A 614 16.26 38.18 -11.39
CA CYS A 614 17.60 38.37 -10.84
C CYS A 614 17.75 39.67 -10.03
N THR A 615 16.91 40.67 -10.27
CA THR A 615 17.09 42.04 -9.74
C THR A 615 16.01 42.45 -8.73
N LYS A 616 14.81 41.89 -8.83
CA LYS A 616 13.66 42.23 -7.98
C LYS A 616 13.34 41.11 -6.99
N GLY A 617 12.40 41.38 -6.07
CA GLY A 617 11.86 40.38 -5.15
C GLY A 617 12.95 39.64 -4.34
N ASP A 618 12.72 38.35 -4.12
CA ASP A 618 13.61 37.46 -3.36
C ASP A 618 14.80 36.95 -4.19
N LYS A 619 14.84 37.26 -5.50
CA LYS A 619 15.92 36.91 -6.43
C LYS A 619 16.20 35.40 -6.51
N ASN A 620 15.19 34.56 -6.32
CA ASN A 620 15.35 33.10 -6.36
C ASN A 620 15.66 32.55 -7.78
N GLY A 621 15.50 33.38 -8.82
CA GLY A 621 15.85 33.02 -10.20
C GLY A 621 17.35 32.98 -10.49
N LEU A 622 18.22 33.51 -9.62
CA LEU A 622 19.67 33.63 -9.87
C LEU A 622 20.32 32.32 -10.30
N PHE A 623 20.02 31.22 -9.61
CA PHE A 623 20.60 29.91 -9.94
C PHE A 623 20.02 29.33 -11.24
N VAL A 624 18.74 29.55 -11.51
CA VAL A 624 18.12 29.09 -12.76
C VAL A 624 18.72 29.83 -13.96
N VAL A 625 18.86 31.16 -13.85
CA VAL A 625 19.46 31.99 -14.91
C VAL A 625 20.96 31.72 -15.07
N ALA A 626 21.68 31.38 -13.99
CA ALA A 626 23.08 30.96 -14.10
C ALA A 626 23.23 29.66 -14.92
N GLU A 627 22.32 28.71 -14.72
CA GLU A 627 22.29 27.45 -15.49
C GLU A 627 21.80 27.69 -16.92
N LEU A 628 20.90 28.65 -17.14
CA LEU A 628 20.51 29.13 -18.48
C LEU A 628 21.73 29.64 -19.24
N CYS A 629 22.53 30.51 -18.62
CA CYS A 629 23.76 31.01 -19.22
C CYS A 629 24.74 29.87 -19.54
N THR A 630 24.84 28.88 -18.64
CA THR A 630 25.72 27.72 -18.83
C THR A 630 25.28 26.85 -20.00
N SER A 631 23.99 26.54 -20.13
CA SER A 631 23.45 25.73 -21.22
C SER A 631 23.61 26.43 -22.58
N LEU A 632 23.35 27.74 -22.67
CA LEU A 632 23.57 28.54 -23.88
C LEU A 632 25.04 28.57 -24.34
N VAL A 633 25.99 28.32 -23.44
CA VAL A 633 27.42 28.25 -23.75
C VAL A 633 27.84 26.83 -24.17
N GLN A 634 27.36 25.82 -23.43
CA GLN A 634 27.82 24.43 -23.57
C GLN A 634 27.23 23.73 -24.79
N ASP A 635 25.97 24.00 -25.13
CA ASP A 635 25.25 23.24 -26.14
C ASP A 635 25.16 24.07 -27.44
N ASP A 636 25.76 23.57 -28.53
CA ASP A 636 25.70 24.22 -29.85
C ASP A 636 24.40 23.81 -30.56
N VAL A 637 23.39 24.66 -30.43
CA VAL A 637 22.05 24.45 -30.97
C VAL A 637 21.63 25.59 -31.89
N GLU A 638 20.71 25.28 -32.80
CA GLU A 638 20.09 26.29 -33.67
C GLU A 638 19.43 27.40 -32.84
N GLY A 639 19.73 28.66 -33.15
CA GLY A 639 19.28 29.82 -32.37
C GLY A 639 20.12 30.12 -31.10
N GLY A 640 20.99 29.20 -30.68
CA GLY A 640 21.88 29.35 -29.51
C GLY A 640 22.76 30.61 -29.55
N PRO A 641 23.49 30.90 -30.63
CA PRO A 641 24.32 32.10 -30.74
C PRO A 641 23.53 33.41 -30.62
N LEU A 642 22.33 33.45 -31.22
CA LEU A 642 21.45 34.62 -31.13
C LEU A 642 20.88 34.78 -29.72
N ALA A 643 20.44 33.70 -29.09
CA ALA A 643 19.98 33.70 -27.71
C ALA A 643 21.09 34.13 -26.73
N ARG A 644 22.32 33.65 -26.93
CA ARG A 644 23.50 34.08 -26.16
C ARG A 644 23.74 35.58 -26.29
N GLN A 645 23.68 36.11 -27.51
CA GLN A 645 23.82 37.55 -27.76
C GLN A 645 22.69 38.37 -27.11
N LYS A 646 21.44 37.91 -27.18
CA LYS A 646 20.29 38.55 -26.50
C LYS A 646 20.53 38.62 -24.99
N VAL A 647 20.79 37.48 -24.34
CA VAL A 647 20.99 37.41 -22.89
C VAL A 647 22.17 38.28 -22.44
N ARG A 648 23.30 38.24 -23.17
CA ARG A 648 24.44 39.12 -22.91
C ARG A 648 24.06 40.61 -22.99
N GLY A 649 23.21 40.98 -23.96
CA GLY A 649 22.70 42.35 -24.10
C GLY A 649 21.71 42.76 -22.99
N TRP A 650 21.02 41.81 -22.37
CA TRP A 650 20.07 42.07 -21.29
C TRP A 650 20.77 42.36 -19.96
N PHE A 651 21.89 41.69 -19.68
CA PHE A 651 22.71 41.90 -18.48
C PHE A 651 23.80 42.95 -18.72
N SER A 652 23.39 44.20 -18.98
CA SER A 652 24.31 45.34 -19.11
C SER A 652 25.08 45.62 -17.81
N SER A 653 26.13 46.44 -17.88
CA SER A 653 26.93 46.80 -16.70
C SER A 653 26.11 47.44 -15.56
N SER A 654 24.98 48.09 -15.87
CA SER A 654 24.08 48.61 -14.83
C SER A 654 23.31 47.51 -14.12
N VAL A 655 22.79 46.53 -14.88
CA VAL A 655 22.07 45.37 -14.33
C VAL A 655 23.00 44.48 -13.51
N GLN A 656 24.24 44.27 -13.98
CA GLN A 656 25.24 43.49 -13.23
C GLN A 656 25.57 44.15 -11.89
N LYS A 657 25.72 45.49 -11.84
CA LYS A 657 25.92 46.23 -10.58
C LYS A 657 24.72 46.11 -9.63
N GLU A 658 23.49 46.10 -10.16
CA GLU A 658 22.29 45.90 -9.35
C GLU A 658 22.23 44.49 -8.73
N ILE A 659 22.70 43.48 -9.46
CA ILE A 659 22.84 42.10 -8.96
C ILE A 659 23.95 42.02 -7.90
N GLU A 660 25.12 42.62 -8.15
CA GLU A 660 26.25 42.70 -7.20
C GLU A 660 25.88 43.35 -5.88
N ASN A 661 25.06 44.42 -5.92
CA ASN A 661 24.59 45.12 -4.74
C ASN A 661 23.51 44.35 -3.96
N GLY A 662 23.02 43.23 -4.48
CA GLY A 662 22.05 42.37 -3.81
C GLY A 662 22.69 41.31 -2.91
N ASP A 663 22.03 40.99 -1.78
CA ASP A 663 22.49 39.99 -0.81
C ASP A 663 21.97 38.56 -1.07
N ALA A 664 21.56 38.27 -2.31
CA ALA A 664 20.95 36.99 -2.64
C ALA A 664 22.00 35.89 -2.90
N LYS A 665 21.69 34.66 -2.46
CA LYS A 665 22.57 33.51 -2.71
C LYS A 665 22.59 33.21 -4.21
N GLY A 666 23.79 33.09 -4.77
CA GLY A 666 23.99 32.80 -6.19
C GLY A 666 24.46 33.98 -7.04
N THR A 667 24.51 35.21 -6.49
CA THR A 667 25.02 36.42 -7.18
C THR A 667 26.37 36.18 -7.86
N LYS A 668 27.37 35.66 -7.12
CA LYS A 668 28.71 35.37 -7.67
C LYS A 668 28.65 34.36 -8.82
N VAL A 669 27.88 33.29 -8.64
CA VAL A 669 27.73 32.24 -9.64
C VAL A 669 27.12 32.81 -10.92
N LEU A 670 26.06 33.61 -10.81
CA LEU A 670 25.43 34.21 -11.99
C LEU A 670 26.38 35.15 -12.73
N LEU A 671 27.11 36.03 -12.03
CA LEU A 671 28.05 36.97 -12.65
C LEU A 671 29.19 36.24 -13.37
N GLU A 672 29.73 35.17 -12.77
CA GLU A 672 30.71 34.30 -13.42
C GLU A 672 30.17 33.68 -14.70
N LYS A 673 28.90 33.24 -14.71
CA LYS A 673 28.28 32.64 -15.90
C LYS A 673 27.91 33.66 -16.97
N ILE A 674 27.49 34.86 -16.60
CA ILE A 674 27.24 35.96 -17.55
C ILE A 674 28.54 36.35 -18.26
N ALA A 675 29.67 36.35 -17.56
CA ALA A 675 30.97 36.65 -18.16
C ALA A 675 31.42 35.62 -19.22
N LEU A 676 30.82 34.43 -19.25
CA LEU A 676 31.09 33.39 -20.23
C LEU A 676 30.22 33.48 -21.51
N LEU A 677 29.19 34.34 -21.52
CA LEU A 677 28.33 34.60 -22.69
C LEU A 677 29.03 35.49 -23.72
#